data_AF-A0A3N9UM57-F1
#
_entry.id   AF-A0A3N9UM57-F1
#
_cell.length_a   1.000
_cell.length_b   1.000
_cell.length_c   1.000
_cell.angle_alpha   90.00
_cell.angle_beta   90.00
_cell.angle_gamma   90.00
#
_symmetry.space_group_name_H-M   'P 1'
#
loop_
_entity.id
_entity.type
_entity.pdbx_description
1 polymer ?
#
loop_
_entity_poly.entity_id
_entity_poly.type
_entity_poly.pdbx_seq_one_letter_code
_entity_poly.pdbx_strand_id
1 'polypeptide(L)'
;MTSITVPKIEEGVEKILLMHWYKKPGDYIVVGEALAKFKHEDIEFDLFSEKEGTLKDLYIEEFNLVKIGNPICYIEPDDAQSEESFKEVEKQETIEDKEETLEGETSLAAENTIDSSIHLINKNEKQDLYLFSPDAQTVPITSISMTYKEARSLIKDLYQRAEQIFFKDESIFFQEIKKMLRSRWVYMNNINVVYDHNIAALFPYRNYYELIDEEFDYTKHLDISGFKGDAMTQEEVTKSFNTTDHPVFKKIVALEDFSANKHSSVTRLFATQTTNFPNSIAFKSNEYDIQSFDVVNQKNNSQGKGFFVPIFRLNGENTFEIDDQTVLRLWLENKFVPRGLSTERQKEYDYLLALYQLKDLKNSELQNELSSISIDSQSFYEKLLNSEKVRADIDPYDEKMLTDPNRGHWDLWPTHKEEKPLTIKLKNEIMAGNPKMDIREDGIVGIDFGTKSTVVVYQEASELTLPMRIGIGYLNSEVQDWHYENPTVIEFIDLEQFLELYQEKEGRPETRWQDVTVSHNALNSLMNGKSDHYYSILNNLKQWAGEKKKQLRLRDKKGYAVLLRSFLDLTEEEINPIEIYAYYLGLYINNQHNGIYLDYTLAFPVTYEKEVRDKILKSFERGLKKTLPMPVQQDEELMKKFRVTGGATEPAAYAICALQEYGFEPEGDDVTYYGVFDFGGGTTDFDFGIWREAGLKERRYDYVIEHFSSGGDRYLGGENILELLAFQVFKNNQKTMREYNISFTLPAECEKFPGSETLINESQESYLNMKQLVEKIRPLWEKHEGYEEEFERGMIRVDLFDKAGHAKLNVEILIDQDELEQIIEKRIEKGIHNFFESLRRAFTQSESSKIKKINILLAGNSGKSPVVMNLFNKWIETEVQNTLNWPDVSGDLFEIFPPLGTEDAYLKQEERNIVVNRDVFTAPTGKTGVAFGLVQSRKGGNVKVIDRNMENDVLKFKYFLGMGKKGKFKTVIDQEDKYNIWHLFIDASEEDFEIYYTSLPEASTNQLDIKQVQRKKLRIEHVDDSAFIYIRTVSPSVIEYVVADEDSIVNNVYLSEITKVELS
;
A
#
# COMPACT_ATOMS: atom_id res chain seq x y z
N MET A 1 12.99 20.43 24.50
CA MET A 1 13.94 19.29 24.51
C MET A 1 13.38 18.17 25.40
N THR A 2 13.23 16.98 24.85
CA THR A 2 12.85 15.78 25.61
C THR A 2 14.09 14.91 25.82
N SER A 3 14.32 14.43 27.03
CA SER A 3 15.31 13.39 27.31
C SER A 3 14.78 11.98 26.97
N ILE A 4 15.59 11.17 26.28
CA ILE A 4 15.37 9.73 26.13
C ILE A 4 16.15 9.01 27.22
N THR A 5 15.53 8.03 27.88
CA THR A 5 16.14 7.20 28.93
C THR A 5 16.07 5.73 28.55
N VAL A 6 16.97 4.91 29.06
CA VAL A 6 16.88 3.45 28.90
C VAL A 6 15.67 2.92 29.69
N PRO A 7 14.74 2.17 29.06
CA PRO A 7 13.59 1.58 29.74
C PRO A 7 14.02 0.52 30.76
N LYS A 8 13.13 0.22 31.71
CA LYS A 8 13.37 -0.87 32.66
C LYS A 8 13.19 -2.20 31.94
N ILE A 9 14.22 -3.04 31.96
CA ILE A 9 14.23 -4.33 31.24
C ILE A 9 13.70 -5.43 32.16
N GLU A 10 14.26 -5.55 33.37
CA GLU A 10 13.87 -6.55 34.37
C GLU A 10 13.98 -5.99 35.81
N GLU A 11 13.40 -6.71 36.78
CA GLU A 11 13.44 -6.34 38.19
C GLU A 11 14.79 -6.74 38.82
N GLY A 12 15.68 -5.76 39.01
CA GLY A 12 17.00 -5.96 39.65
C GLY A 12 18.19 -5.46 38.82
N VAL A 13 17.98 -5.16 37.54
CA VAL A 13 19.03 -4.60 36.66
C VAL A 13 19.21 -3.11 36.93
N GLU A 14 20.38 -2.71 37.44
CA GLU A 14 20.66 -1.28 37.68
C GLU A 14 21.41 -0.60 36.53
N LYS A 15 22.19 -1.36 35.72
CA LYS A 15 23.03 -0.82 34.66
C LYS A 15 23.08 -1.73 33.42
N ILE A 16 23.17 -1.13 32.24
CA ILE A 16 23.29 -1.83 30.96
C ILE A 16 24.44 -1.28 30.11
N LEU A 17 25.06 -2.11 29.25
CA LEU A 17 26.13 -1.69 28.36
C LEU A 17 25.55 -1.13 27.05
N LEU A 18 25.91 0.10 26.70
CA LEU A 18 25.65 0.64 25.37
C LEU A 18 26.65 0.04 24.37
N MET A 19 26.19 -0.60 23.31
CA MET A 19 27.05 -1.24 22.30
C MET A 19 27.30 -0.35 21.08
N HIS A 20 26.26 0.33 20.58
CA HIS A 20 26.35 1.11 19.35
C HIS A 20 25.29 2.23 19.30
N TRP A 21 25.63 3.38 18.73
CA TRP A 21 24.66 4.41 18.33
C TRP A 21 24.34 4.31 16.84
N TYR A 22 23.06 4.18 16.50
CA TYR A 22 22.59 4.22 15.11
C TYR A 22 22.43 5.64 14.57
N LYS A 23 22.35 6.64 15.46
CA LYS A 23 22.09 8.06 15.13
C LYS A 23 23.17 8.97 15.71
N LYS A 24 23.44 10.09 15.03
CA LYS A 24 24.43 11.10 15.41
C LYS A 24 23.76 12.44 15.72
N PRO A 25 24.36 13.29 16.58
CA PRO A 25 23.95 14.67 16.76
C PRO A 25 23.71 15.39 15.41
N GLY A 26 22.52 15.94 15.22
CA GLY A 26 22.06 16.59 13.99
C GLY A 26 21.11 15.74 13.13
N ASP A 27 21.02 14.43 13.37
CA ASP A 27 20.10 13.57 12.63
C ASP A 27 18.65 13.83 13.07
N TYR A 28 17.74 13.86 12.10
CA TYR A 28 16.30 13.84 12.37
C TYR A 28 15.86 12.42 12.70
N ILE A 29 15.04 12.28 13.74
CA ILE A 29 14.53 11.02 14.28
C ILE A 29 13.01 11.02 14.16
N VAL A 30 12.44 9.93 13.67
CA VAL A 30 10.98 9.69 13.70
C VAL A 30 10.61 8.72 14.83
N VAL A 31 9.33 8.73 15.24
CA VAL A 31 8.83 7.78 16.25
C VAL A 31 8.97 6.34 15.73
N GLY A 32 9.53 5.46 16.56
CA GLY A 32 9.77 4.04 16.24
C GLY A 32 11.12 3.76 15.57
N GLU A 33 11.97 4.76 15.35
CA GLU A 33 13.29 4.58 14.74
C GLU A 33 14.35 4.14 15.77
N ALA A 34 15.22 3.20 15.41
CA ALA A 34 16.27 2.71 16.30
C ALA A 34 17.33 3.78 16.58
N LEU A 35 17.62 4.02 17.86
CA LEU A 35 18.59 5.02 18.35
C LEU A 35 19.93 4.41 18.72
N ALA A 36 19.89 3.31 19.47
CA ALA A 36 21.07 2.68 20.05
C ALA A 36 20.85 1.20 20.35
N LYS A 37 21.92 0.41 20.26
CA LYS A 37 21.94 -1.00 20.66
C LYS A 37 22.50 -1.15 22.07
N PHE A 38 21.83 -1.91 22.92
CA PHE A 38 22.26 -2.20 24.28
C PHE A 38 22.47 -3.71 24.51
N LYS A 39 23.29 -4.05 25.49
CA LYS A 39 23.59 -5.41 25.91
C LYS A 39 23.57 -5.57 27.43
N HIS A 40 22.83 -6.56 27.92
CA HIS A 40 22.90 -7.03 29.30
C HIS A 40 23.09 -8.55 29.29
N GLU A 41 24.21 -9.03 29.85
CA GLU A 41 24.61 -10.45 29.76
C GLU A 41 24.60 -10.97 28.32
N ASP A 42 23.79 -12.00 28.03
CA ASP A 42 23.67 -12.61 26.70
C ASP A 42 22.50 -12.04 25.87
N ILE A 43 21.80 -11.02 26.38
CA ILE A 43 20.65 -10.38 25.71
C ILE A 43 21.08 -9.06 25.07
N GLU A 44 20.80 -8.90 23.78
CA GLU A 44 21.00 -7.67 23.02
C GLU A 44 19.65 -7.14 22.53
N PHE A 45 19.42 -5.84 22.66
CA PHE A 45 18.20 -5.20 22.14
C PHE A 45 18.48 -3.79 21.63
N ASP A 46 17.63 -3.34 20.71
CA ASP A 46 17.66 -1.99 20.19
C ASP A 46 16.68 -1.09 20.96
N LEU A 47 17.13 0.10 21.30
CA LEU A 47 16.31 1.16 21.87
C LEU A 47 15.73 2.00 20.74
N PHE A 48 14.41 2.03 20.62
CA PHE A 48 13.68 2.82 19.62
C PHE A 48 13.25 4.17 20.20
N SER A 49 13.19 5.19 19.35
CA SER A 49 12.75 6.52 19.75
C SER A 49 11.24 6.56 19.97
N GLU A 50 10.80 6.99 21.14
CA GLU A 50 9.38 7.23 21.41
C GLU A 50 8.89 8.59 20.89
N LYS A 51 9.80 9.44 20.39
CA LYS A 51 9.50 10.82 19.98
C LYS A 51 10.20 11.21 18.69
N GLU A 52 9.58 12.09 17.94
CA GLU A 52 10.16 12.73 16.76
C GLU A 52 10.92 14.01 17.11
N GLY A 53 11.88 14.37 16.26
CA GLY A 53 12.64 15.62 16.34
C GLY A 53 14.11 15.45 16.01
N THR A 54 14.89 16.52 16.17
CA THR A 54 16.33 16.50 15.86
C THR A 54 17.15 16.07 17.08
N LEU A 55 18.03 15.07 16.90
CA LEU A 55 18.97 14.61 17.92
C LEU A 55 19.99 15.71 18.21
N LYS A 56 20.09 16.20 19.45
CA LYS A 56 21.04 17.27 19.78
C LYS A 56 22.40 16.78 20.23
N ASP A 57 22.41 15.93 21.24
CA ASP A 57 23.63 15.48 21.90
C ASP A 57 23.47 14.03 22.38
N LEU A 58 24.57 13.28 22.31
CA LEU A 58 24.72 11.94 22.89
C LEU A 58 25.56 12.09 24.16
N TYR A 59 25.03 11.65 25.31
CA TYR A 59 25.69 11.82 26.61
C TYR A 59 26.44 10.58 27.09
N ILE A 60 26.50 9.54 26.26
CA ILE A 60 27.08 8.24 26.59
C ILE A 60 27.88 7.76 25.38
N GLU A 61 29.15 7.42 25.61
CA GLU A 61 30.00 6.80 24.60
C GLU A 61 29.66 5.31 24.45
N GLU A 62 29.86 4.77 23.25
CA GLU A 62 29.76 3.33 23.00
C GLU A 62 30.70 2.55 23.94
N PHE A 63 30.28 1.35 24.31
CA PHE A 63 30.94 0.45 25.27
C PHE A 63 31.00 0.95 26.72
N ASN A 64 30.15 1.91 27.11
CA ASN A 64 30.01 2.34 28.50
C ASN A 64 28.72 1.85 29.18
N LEU A 65 28.80 1.64 30.50
CA LEU A 65 27.67 1.24 31.34
C LEU A 65 26.76 2.43 31.67
N VAL A 66 25.47 2.27 31.40
CA VAL A 66 24.40 3.25 31.59
C VAL A 66 23.50 2.82 32.72
N LYS A 67 23.18 3.71 33.66
CA LYS A 67 22.19 3.42 34.71
C LYS A 67 20.78 3.49 34.13
N ILE A 68 19.93 2.48 34.40
CA ILE A 68 18.54 2.49 33.95
C ILE A 68 17.82 3.74 34.51
N GLY A 69 17.04 4.41 33.66
CA GLY A 69 16.34 5.65 33.98
C GLY A 69 17.18 6.93 33.86
N ASN A 70 18.49 6.85 33.58
CA ASN A 70 19.27 8.04 33.25
C ASN A 70 19.04 8.47 31.79
N PRO A 71 19.05 9.79 31.51
CA PRO A 71 18.94 10.29 30.15
C PRO A 71 20.22 9.98 29.36
N ILE A 72 20.05 9.47 28.14
CA ILE A 72 21.15 9.04 27.27
C ILE A 72 21.38 9.99 26.10
N CYS A 73 20.32 10.66 25.64
CA CYS A 73 20.33 11.67 24.59
C CYS A 73 19.13 12.62 24.74
N TYR A 74 19.16 13.76 24.06
CA TYR A 74 18.05 14.71 24.00
C TYR A 74 17.61 14.95 22.56
N ILE A 75 16.29 14.98 22.38
CA ILE A 75 15.63 15.29 21.11
C ILE A 75 14.94 16.65 21.24
N GLU A 76 15.20 17.55 20.29
CA GLU A 76 14.48 18.82 20.16
C GLU A 76 13.25 18.61 19.26
N PRO A 77 12.02 18.77 19.79
CA PRO A 77 10.80 18.72 18.97
C PRO A 77 10.74 19.94 18.06
N ASP A 78 10.26 19.77 16.83
CA ASP A 78 9.92 20.89 15.96
C ASP A 78 8.55 21.47 16.38
N ASP A 79 8.57 22.58 17.11
CA ASP A 79 7.39 23.43 17.31
C ASP A 79 7.73 24.84 16.82
N ALA A 80 7.37 25.14 15.55
CA ALA A 80 6.87 26.43 15.08
C ALA A 80 6.86 26.53 13.54
N GLN A 81 5.73 26.17 12.91
CA GLN A 81 5.14 26.96 11.81
C GLN A 81 3.67 26.57 11.56
N SER A 82 2.81 26.77 12.56
CA SER A 82 1.36 26.69 12.36
C SER A 82 0.60 27.39 13.47
N GLU A 83 0.66 28.73 13.57
CA GLU A 83 -0.30 29.43 14.45
C GLU A 83 -0.61 30.91 14.12
N GLU A 84 0.00 31.54 13.10
CA GLU A 84 -0.26 32.97 12.80
C GLU A 84 -1.09 33.29 11.55
N SER A 85 -1.65 32.31 10.82
CA SER A 85 -2.44 32.59 9.60
C SER A 85 -3.95 32.33 9.72
N PHE A 86 -4.52 32.20 10.92
CA PHE A 86 -5.93 31.89 11.14
C PHE A 86 -6.72 32.96 11.93
N LYS A 87 -6.45 34.26 11.73
CA LYS A 87 -7.26 35.31 12.40
C LYS A 87 -7.75 36.51 11.59
N GLU A 88 -7.42 36.66 10.32
CA GLU A 88 -8.03 37.73 9.53
C GLU A 88 -8.29 37.24 8.11
N VAL A 89 -9.51 36.72 7.85
CA VAL A 89 -10.45 37.18 6.81
C VAL A 89 -11.73 36.35 6.97
N GLU A 90 -12.54 36.67 7.99
CA GLU A 90 -13.95 36.31 8.02
C GLU A 90 -14.76 37.57 8.35
N LYS A 91 -15.02 38.38 7.32
CA LYS A 91 -16.13 39.34 7.21
C LYS A 91 -16.08 40.06 5.86
N GLN A 92 -16.85 39.55 4.89
CA GLN A 92 -18.02 40.22 4.30
C GLN A 92 -18.40 39.55 2.97
N GLU A 93 -19.43 38.69 3.03
CA GLU A 93 -20.37 38.48 1.91
C GLU A 93 -21.01 39.84 1.55
N THR A 94 -21.32 40.14 0.28
CA THR A 94 -22.63 39.96 -0.40
C THR A 94 -22.59 40.97 -1.58
N ILE A 95 -23.18 40.84 -2.78
CA ILE A 95 -24.27 40.00 -3.31
C ILE A 95 -24.44 40.27 -4.83
N GLU A 96 -24.99 39.25 -5.52
CA GLU A 96 -25.85 39.21 -6.73
C GLU A 96 -25.32 39.48 -8.16
N ASP A 97 -25.21 38.37 -8.90
CA ASP A 97 -26.19 37.86 -9.90
C ASP A 97 -26.68 38.77 -11.04
N LYS A 98 -26.57 38.25 -12.27
CA LYS A 98 -27.68 37.55 -12.92
C LYS A 98 -27.27 36.89 -14.26
N GLU A 99 -27.48 35.57 -14.32
CA GLU A 99 -28.51 34.90 -15.17
C GLU A 99 -28.58 35.30 -16.67
N GLU A 100 -28.71 34.43 -17.66
CA GLU A 100 -29.46 33.16 -17.75
C GLU A 100 -29.24 32.63 -19.21
N THR A 101 -28.88 31.36 -19.44
CA THR A 101 -29.77 30.27 -19.96
C THR A 101 -29.84 30.11 -21.50
N LEU A 102 -30.16 28.95 -22.12
CA LEU A 102 -30.66 27.61 -21.73
C LEU A 102 -30.35 26.60 -22.87
N GLU A 103 -30.12 25.35 -22.47
CA GLU A 103 -30.59 24.06 -23.02
C GLU A 103 -30.52 23.67 -24.52
N GLY A 104 -30.09 22.42 -24.75
CA GLY A 104 -31.05 21.40 -25.19
C GLY A 104 -30.77 20.61 -26.48
N GLU A 105 -30.22 19.41 -26.30
CA GLU A 105 -30.68 18.13 -26.91
C GLU A 105 -30.40 17.72 -28.38
N THR A 106 -29.75 16.55 -28.47
CA THR A 106 -30.08 15.33 -29.28
C THR A 106 -29.51 15.08 -30.70
N SER A 107 -28.56 14.13 -30.73
CA SER A 107 -28.60 12.83 -31.44
C SER A 107 -28.16 12.66 -32.91
N LEU A 108 -27.56 11.46 -33.12
CA LEU A 108 -27.47 10.60 -34.33
C LEU A 108 -26.20 10.62 -35.20
N ALA A 109 -25.31 9.67 -34.87
CA ALA A 109 -24.87 8.51 -35.67
C ALA A 109 -24.13 8.67 -37.02
N ALA A 110 -22.94 8.03 -37.02
CA ALA A 110 -22.27 7.24 -38.07
C ALA A 110 -21.72 7.92 -39.35
N GLU A 111 -20.39 7.87 -39.51
CA GLU A 111 -19.74 6.96 -40.47
C GLU A 111 -18.20 6.96 -40.32
N ASN A 112 -17.62 5.76 -40.42
CA ASN A 112 -16.19 5.48 -40.50
C ASN A 112 -15.54 6.16 -41.72
N THR A 113 -14.32 6.67 -41.56
CA THR A 113 -13.23 6.38 -42.52
C THR A 113 -11.87 6.61 -41.86
N ILE A 114 -11.09 5.54 -41.86
CA ILE A 114 -9.66 5.50 -41.59
C ILE A 114 -8.95 6.16 -42.78
N ASP A 115 -8.10 7.15 -42.52
CA ASP A 115 -6.83 7.41 -43.24
C ASP A 115 -6.00 8.40 -42.39
N SER A 116 -5.14 7.89 -41.51
CA SER A 116 -3.72 7.63 -41.75
C SER A 116 -2.85 8.89 -41.93
N SER A 117 -1.72 8.88 -41.21
CA SER A 117 -0.49 9.62 -41.54
C SER A 117 -0.42 11.13 -41.19
N ILE A 118 -0.21 11.47 -39.91
CA ILE A 118 0.52 12.72 -39.59
C ILE A 118 1.97 12.36 -39.26
N HIS A 119 2.81 12.63 -40.26
CA HIS A 119 4.25 12.46 -40.28
C HIS A 119 4.97 13.45 -39.36
N LEU A 120 5.90 12.93 -38.57
CA LEU A 120 6.97 13.70 -37.93
C LEU A 120 8.07 13.98 -38.98
N ILE A 121 8.29 15.26 -39.30
CA ILE A 121 9.37 15.73 -40.17
C ILE A 121 10.56 16.17 -39.31
N ASN A 122 11.70 15.49 -39.46
CA ASN A 122 13.00 15.99 -39.04
C ASN A 122 13.59 16.83 -40.19
N LYS A 123 14.44 17.82 -39.90
CA LYS A 123 15.08 18.64 -40.95
C LYS A 123 16.27 17.93 -41.61
N ASN A 124 16.08 16.67 -41.96
CA ASN A 124 16.06 16.16 -43.33
C ASN A 124 15.96 14.64 -43.21
N GLU A 125 14.74 14.14 -43.44
CA GLU A 125 14.35 12.77 -43.74
C GLU A 125 15.34 11.63 -43.44
N LYS A 126 14.88 10.77 -42.51
CA LYS A 126 15.23 9.37 -42.21
C LYS A 126 16.03 9.13 -40.94
N GLN A 127 15.38 8.35 -40.07
CA GLN A 127 15.89 7.58 -38.94
C GLN A 127 16.40 8.38 -37.75
N ASP A 128 15.53 8.54 -36.75
CA ASP A 128 15.88 8.37 -35.31
C ASP A 128 14.60 8.10 -34.49
N LEU A 129 13.71 7.27 -35.05
CA LEU A 129 12.79 6.45 -34.26
C LEU A 129 13.23 5.01 -34.54
N TYR A 130 13.70 4.31 -33.50
CA TYR A 130 14.19 2.93 -33.50
C TYR A 130 15.54 2.69 -34.19
N LEU A 131 16.61 2.69 -33.40
CA LEU A 131 17.91 2.08 -33.74
C LEU A 131 18.37 1.04 -32.72
N PHE A 132 17.44 0.54 -31.89
CA PHE A 132 17.71 -0.57 -30.99
C PHE A 132 16.96 -1.80 -31.47
N SER A 133 17.65 -2.94 -31.47
CA SER A 133 17.00 -4.22 -31.70
C SER A 133 15.85 -4.36 -30.70
N PRO A 134 14.65 -4.83 -31.10
CA PRO A 134 13.61 -5.19 -30.14
C PRO A 134 14.09 -6.23 -29.12
N ASP A 135 15.16 -6.97 -29.46
CA ASP A 135 15.83 -7.97 -28.62
C ASP A 135 16.95 -7.37 -27.72
N ALA A 136 17.14 -6.04 -27.72
CA ALA A 136 18.13 -5.42 -26.84
C ALA A 136 17.66 -5.54 -25.38
N GLN A 137 18.54 -6.05 -24.52
CA GLN A 137 18.29 -6.13 -23.08
C GLN A 137 18.27 -4.75 -22.42
N THR A 138 19.15 -3.87 -22.87
CA THR A 138 19.34 -2.54 -22.35
C THR A 138 19.67 -1.58 -23.46
N VAL A 139 19.34 -0.30 -23.26
CA VAL A 139 19.68 0.77 -24.21
C VAL A 139 20.13 2.01 -23.45
N PRO A 140 21.25 2.65 -23.86
CA PRO A 140 21.60 3.95 -23.33
C PRO A 140 20.62 5.00 -23.87
N ILE A 141 20.06 5.81 -22.98
CA ILE A 141 19.18 6.92 -23.34
C ILE A 141 19.84 8.25 -23.01
N THR A 142 19.78 9.18 -23.96
CA THR A 142 20.28 10.56 -23.82
C THR A 142 19.17 11.57 -23.62
N SER A 143 17.92 11.11 -23.51
CA SER A 143 16.76 11.96 -23.29
C SER A 143 15.62 11.22 -22.62
N ILE A 144 14.82 11.93 -21.82
CA ILE A 144 13.64 11.40 -21.13
C ILE A 144 12.39 12.14 -21.64
N SER A 145 11.35 11.39 -21.95
CA SER A 145 10.04 11.94 -22.28
C SER A 145 9.18 12.11 -21.02
N MET A 146 8.42 13.20 -20.95
CA MET A 146 7.56 13.51 -19.81
C MET A 146 6.35 14.37 -20.20
N THR A 147 5.35 14.39 -19.31
CA THR A 147 4.20 15.27 -19.38
C THR A 147 4.56 16.70 -18.96
N TYR A 148 3.68 17.67 -19.26
CA TYR A 148 3.85 19.04 -18.78
C TYR A 148 3.86 19.14 -17.24
N LYS A 149 3.03 18.34 -16.55
CA LYS A 149 2.96 18.30 -15.08
C LYS A 149 4.31 17.85 -14.49
N GLU A 150 4.85 16.74 -15.00
CA GLU A 150 6.15 16.20 -14.58
C GLU A 150 7.30 17.17 -14.86
N ALA A 151 7.35 17.76 -16.06
CA ALA A 151 8.39 18.72 -16.42
C ALA A 151 8.38 19.94 -15.49
N ARG A 152 7.20 20.49 -15.19
CA ARG A 152 7.10 21.65 -14.27
C ARG A 152 7.54 21.30 -12.87
N SER A 153 7.16 20.12 -12.36
CA SER A 153 7.63 19.65 -11.06
C SER A 153 9.15 19.55 -11.04
N LEU A 154 9.74 18.89 -12.04
CA LEU A 154 11.19 18.74 -12.16
C LEU A 154 11.90 20.10 -12.22
N ILE A 155 11.44 21.03 -13.05
CA ILE A 155 12.04 22.37 -13.19
C ILE A 155 11.98 23.12 -11.85
N LYS A 156 10.84 23.06 -11.15
CA LYS A 156 10.68 23.66 -9.83
C LYS A 156 11.68 23.09 -8.82
N ASP A 157 11.82 21.77 -8.77
CA ASP A 157 12.72 21.07 -7.84
C ASP A 157 14.19 21.36 -8.17
N LEU A 158 14.54 21.37 -9.46
CA LEU A 158 15.88 21.73 -9.94
C LEU A 158 16.21 23.17 -9.60
N TYR A 159 15.27 24.09 -9.80
CA TYR A 159 15.44 25.50 -9.45
C TYR A 159 15.62 25.67 -7.93
N GLN A 160 14.80 25.03 -7.10
CA GLN A 160 14.94 25.08 -5.64
C GLN A 160 16.30 24.53 -5.17
N ARG A 161 16.75 23.39 -5.71
CA ARG A 161 18.08 22.84 -5.42
C ARG A 161 19.20 23.78 -5.88
N ALA A 162 19.09 24.33 -7.08
CA ALA A 162 20.04 25.30 -7.60
C ALA A 162 20.07 26.55 -6.70
N GLU A 163 18.92 27.03 -6.25
CA GLU A 163 18.85 28.17 -5.33
C GLU A 163 19.58 27.86 -4.01
N GLN A 164 19.29 26.72 -3.38
CA GLN A 164 19.96 26.30 -2.14
C GLN A 164 21.48 26.15 -2.29
N ILE A 165 21.96 25.68 -3.44
CA ILE A 165 23.39 25.50 -3.71
C ILE A 165 24.05 26.85 -4.01
N PHE A 166 23.49 27.60 -4.94
CA PHE A 166 24.14 28.78 -5.51
C PHE A 166 23.91 30.05 -4.69
N PHE A 167 22.81 30.18 -3.96
CA PHE A 167 22.52 31.38 -3.14
C PHE A 167 23.06 31.26 -1.71
N LYS A 168 23.51 30.08 -1.28
CA LYS A 168 24.16 29.91 0.02
C LYS A 168 25.40 30.79 0.08
N ASP A 169 25.49 31.59 1.15
CA ASP A 169 26.57 32.58 1.32
C ASP A 169 27.96 31.94 1.17
N GLU A 170 28.14 30.71 1.63
CA GLU A 170 29.42 29.98 1.57
C GLU A 170 29.77 29.41 0.19
N SER A 171 28.84 29.42 -0.77
CA SER A 171 29.09 28.84 -2.09
C SER A 171 30.14 29.65 -2.85
N ILE A 172 31.03 28.96 -3.56
CA ILE A 172 32.12 29.61 -4.31
C ILE A 172 31.53 30.53 -5.40
N PHE A 173 30.45 30.09 -6.04
CA PHE A 173 29.68 30.90 -6.99
C PHE A 173 29.17 32.19 -6.33
N PHE A 174 28.48 32.09 -5.19
CA PHE A 174 27.91 33.26 -4.53
C PHE A 174 29.00 34.21 -4.06
N GLN A 175 30.10 33.71 -3.49
CA GLN A 175 31.20 34.57 -3.03
C GLN A 175 31.85 35.37 -4.18
N GLU A 176 32.02 34.75 -5.35
CA GLU A 176 32.55 35.44 -6.52
C GLU A 176 31.54 36.44 -7.11
N ILE A 177 30.26 36.05 -7.23
CA ILE A 177 29.19 36.94 -7.69
C ILE A 177 28.94 38.08 -6.71
N LYS A 178 29.02 37.85 -5.40
CA LYS A 178 28.86 38.84 -4.33
C LYS A 178 29.85 39.98 -4.47
N LYS A 179 31.08 39.69 -4.90
CA LYS A 179 32.07 40.73 -5.22
C LYS A 179 31.62 41.62 -6.39
N MET A 180 30.93 41.03 -7.36
CA MET A 180 30.36 41.75 -8.50
C MET A 180 29.06 42.48 -8.11
N LEU A 181 28.15 41.87 -7.35
CA LEU A 181 26.92 42.50 -6.85
C LEU A 181 27.23 43.78 -6.06
N ARG A 182 28.29 43.74 -5.24
CA ARG A 182 28.80 44.88 -4.47
C ARG A 182 29.71 45.81 -5.26
N SER A 183 30.02 45.49 -6.52
CA SER A 183 30.71 46.44 -7.38
C SER A 183 29.75 47.57 -7.67
N ARG A 184 30.21 48.81 -7.45
CA ARG A 184 29.36 50.00 -7.55
C ARG A 184 28.56 50.05 -8.86
N TRP A 185 29.18 49.65 -9.97
CA TRP A 185 28.52 49.60 -11.27
C TRP A 185 28.75 48.25 -11.96
N VAL A 186 27.67 47.61 -12.41
CA VAL A 186 27.71 46.35 -13.15
C VAL A 186 27.01 46.53 -14.49
N TYR A 187 27.74 46.28 -15.58
CA TYR A 187 27.17 46.35 -16.93
C TYR A 187 26.45 45.04 -17.25
N MET A 188 25.30 45.13 -17.92
CA MET A 188 24.62 43.95 -18.44
C MET A 188 25.05 43.70 -19.89
N ASN A 189 25.40 42.47 -20.25
CA ASN A 189 25.88 42.09 -21.58
C ASN A 189 24.75 42.01 -22.61
N ASN A 190 23.56 41.58 -22.17
CA ASN A 190 22.43 41.28 -23.04
C ASN A 190 21.50 42.48 -23.27
N ILE A 191 21.62 43.51 -22.45
CA ILE A 191 20.87 44.76 -22.57
C ILE A 191 21.80 45.93 -22.28
N ASN A 192 21.64 47.04 -23.01
CA ASN A 192 22.50 48.22 -22.87
C ASN A 192 22.14 49.04 -21.62
N VAL A 193 22.30 48.46 -20.43
CA VAL A 193 22.08 49.13 -19.14
C VAL A 193 23.26 48.86 -18.20
N VAL A 194 23.36 49.70 -17.18
CA VAL A 194 24.29 49.54 -16.06
C VAL A 194 23.50 49.59 -14.77
N TYR A 195 23.74 48.60 -13.90
CA TYR A 195 23.19 48.53 -12.55
C TYR A 195 24.09 49.33 -11.59
N ASP A 196 23.50 50.19 -10.78
CA ASP A 196 24.15 50.88 -9.66
C ASP A 196 23.69 50.25 -8.34
N HIS A 197 24.63 49.60 -7.64
CA HIS A 197 24.35 48.90 -6.39
C HIS A 197 23.85 49.82 -5.27
N ASN A 198 24.33 51.07 -5.20
CA ASN A 198 24.06 51.98 -4.08
C ASN A 198 22.59 52.44 -3.99
N ILE A 199 21.85 52.26 -5.07
CA ILE A 199 20.44 52.67 -5.19
C ILE A 199 19.58 51.56 -5.81
N ALA A 200 20.17 50.37 -5.99
CA ALA A 200 19.55 49.21 -6.64
C ALA A 200 18.74 49.54 -7.91
N ALA A 201 19.31 50.37 -8.78
CA ALA A 201 18.62 50.84 -9.97
C ALA A 201 19.48 50.66 -11.23
N LEU A 202 18.81 50.59 -12.37
CA LEU A 202 19.45 50.50 -13.67
C LEU A 202 19.40 51.86 -14.36
N PHE A 203 20.42 52.10 -15.17
CA PHE A 203 20.48 53.22 -16.08
C PHE A 203 20.73 52.73 -17.49
N PRO A 204 20.11 53.32 -18.53
CA PRO A 204 20.52 53.05 -19.90
C PRO A 204 22.00 53.35 -20.04
N TYR A 205 22.73 52.53 -20.77
CA TYR A 205 24.13 52.70 -21.15
C TYR A 205 24.23 52.72 -22.68
N ARG A 206 23.72 53.78 -23.29
CA ARG A 206 23.55 53.93 -24.74
C ARG A 206 24.55 54.91 -25.35
N ASN A 207 24.72 54.83 -26.67
CA ASN A 207 25.61 55.73 -27.42
C ASN A 207 24.98 57.10 -27.74
N TYR A 208 23.69 57.30 -27.46
CA TYR A 208 22.97 58.53 -27.78
C TYR A 208 21.97 58.85 -26.66
N TYR A 209 22.04 60.05 -26.09
CA TYR A 209 21.02 60.59 -25.18
C TYR A 209 20.40 61.81 -25.82
N GLU A 210 19.08 61.94 -25.70
CA GLU A 210 18.37 63.08 -26.28
C GLU A 210 18.53 64.33 -25.42
N LEU A 211 18.70 65.44 -26.13
CA LEU A 211 18.80 66.76 -25.54
C LEU A 211 17.39 67.28 -25.25
N ILE A 212 17.17 67.77 -24.04
CA ILE A 212 15.93 68.39 -23.59
C ILE A 212 15.80 69.77 -24.25
N ASP A 213 14.66 70.02 -24.90
CA ASP A 213 14.24 71.29 -25.48
C ASP A 213 12.83 71.71 -24.98
N GLU A 214 12.22 72.74 -25.58
CA GLU A 214 10.91 73.28 -25.16
C GLU A 214 9.73 72.32 -25.42
N GLU A 215 9.87 71.35 -26.33
CA GLU A 215 8.83 70.37 -26.68
C GLU A 215 9.11 68.96 -26.08
N PHE A 216 10.15 68.85 -25.24
CA PHE A 216 10.60 67.57 -24.68
C PHE A 216 9.58 66.97 -23.70
N ASP A 217 8.96 65.87 -24.13
CA ASP A 217 8.02 65.09 -23.33
C ASP A 217 8.73 63.87 -22.75
N TYR A 218 9.26 63.99 -21.52
CA TYR A 218 10.02 62.94 -20.86
C TYR A 218 9.23 61.62 -20.76
N THR A 219 7.89 61.65 -20.72
CA THR A 219 7.06 60.44 -20.59
C THR A 219 7.23 59.50 -21.78
N LYS A 220 7.61 60.02 -22.95
CA LYS A 220 7.94 59.25 -24.16
C LYS A 220 9.33 58.61 -24.12
N HIS A 221 10.17 59.00 -23.17
CA HIS A 221 11.55 58.53 -23.01
C HIS A 221 11.77 57.73 -21.73
N LEU A 222 10.69 57.42 -20.99
CA LEU A 222 10.70 56.53 -19.84
C LEU A 222 10.78 55.05 -20.24
N ASP A 223 10.29 54.69 -21.43
CA ASP A 223 10.42 53.32 -21.96
C ASP A 223 11.70 53.19 -22.78
N ILE A 224 12.67 52.43 -22.26
CA ILE A 224 13.90 52.12 -22.99
C ILE A 224 14.17 50.63 -22.88
N SER A 225 14.24 49.96 -24.03
CA SER A 225 14.53 48.53 -24.13
C SER A 225 13.54 47.64 -23.36
N GLY A 226 12.28 48.05 -23.23
CA GLY A 226 11.22 47.27 -22.57
C GLY A 226 11.11 47.49 -21.06
N PHE A 227 11.87 48.42 -20.49
CA PHE A 227 11.78 48.80 -19.08
C PHE A 227 10.98 50.09 -18.95
N LYS A 228 10.04 50.14 -18.01
CA LYS A 228 9.31 51.37 -17.66
C LYS A 228 10.05 52.12 -16.57
N GLY A 229 10.71 53.20 -16.96
CA GLY A 229 11.50 54.03 -16.07
C GLY A 229 10.67 55.12 -15.40
N ASP A 230 11.30 55.83 -14.49
CA ASP A 230 10.76 56.99 -13.81
C ASP A 230 11.82 58.11 -13.76
N ALA A 231 11.44 59.27 -13.23
CA ALA A 231 12.39 60.29 -12.81
C ALA A 231 13.03 59.94 -11.46
N MET A 232 14.29 60.31 -11.32
CA MET A 232 15.05 60.12 -10.08
C MET A 232 14.52 61.02 -8.96
N THR A 233 14.72 60.61 -7.72
CA THR A 233 14.59 61.47 -6.55
C THR A 233 15.92 62.18 -6.28
N GLN A 234 15.89 63.31 -5.57
CA GLN A 234 17.10 64.03 -5.17
C GLN A 234 18.12 63.13 -4.45
N GLU A 235 17.64 62.16 -3.68
CA GLU A 235 18.48 61.24 -2.94
C GLU A 235 19.19 60.24 -3.85
N GLU A 236 18.48 59.67 -4.83
CA GLU A 236 19.06 58.77 -5.86
C GLU A 236 20.12 59.49 -6.70
N VAL A 237 19.84 60.74 -7.09
CA VAL A 237 20.80 61.60 -7.80
C VAL A 237 22.08 61.78 -6.97
N THR A 238 21.92 62.08 -5.68
CA THR A 238 23.05 62.34 -4.79
C THR A 238 23.88 61.08 -4.55
N LYS A 239 23.24 59.91 -4.43
CA LYS A 239 23.94 58.64 -4.17
C LYS A 239 24.63 58.08 -5.42
N SER A 240 24.00 58.18 -6.59
CA SER A 240 24.51 57.60 -7.83
C SER A 240 25.47 58.54 -8.58
N PHE A 241 25.11 59.81 -8.77
CA PHE A 241 25.81 60.74 -9.67
C PHE A 241 26.72 61.78 -8.99
N ASN A 242 26.88 61.79 -7.67
CA ASN A 242 27.84 62.67 -6.97
C ASN A 242 29.33 62.33 -7.23
N THR A 243 29.60 61.67 -8.35
CA THR A 243 30.92 61.37 -8.87
C THR A 243 30.95 61.57 -10.38
N THR A 244 32.06 62.09 -10.90
CA THR A 244 32.31 62.17 -12.35
C THR A 244 32.68 60.81 -12.95
N ASP A 245 32.85 59.78 -12.10
CA ASP A 245 33.21 58.44 -12.55
C ASP A 245 32.03 57.59 -13.02
N HIS A 246 30.80 58.07 -12.85
CA HIS A 246 29.60 57.32 -13.22
C HIS A 246 29.63 56.92 -14.72
N PRO A 247 29.42 55.64 -15.06
CA PRO A 247 29.47 55.14 -16.44
C PRO A 247 28.64 55.92 -17.45
N VAL A 248 27.38 56.22 -17.10
CA VAL A 248 26.47 56.99 -17.96
C VAL A 248 26.92 58.43 -18.09
N PHE A 249 27.46 59.02 -17.02
CA PHE A 249 27.99 60.38 -17.04
C PHE A 249 29.17 60.48 -18.01
N LYS A 250 30.13 59.55 -17.92
CA LYS A 250 31.27 59.48 -18.84
C LYS A 250 30.84 59.32 -20.30
N LYS A 251 29.78 58.55 -20.56
CA LYS A 251 29.22 58.39 -21.91
C LYS A 251 28.60 59.68 -22.43
N ILE A 252 27.82 60.39 -21.61
CA ILE A 252 27.18 61.65 -21.99
C ILE A 252 28.23 62.73 -22.31
N VAL A 253 29.29 62.82 -21.50
CA VAL A 253 30.42 63.74 -21.73
C VAL A 253 31.18 63.42 -23.02
N ALA A 254 31.10 62.19 -23.53
CA ALA A 254 31.79 61.77 -24.75
C ALA A 254 30.97 61.95 -26.05
N LEU A 255 29.71 62.42 -25.98
CA LEU A 255 28.87 62.64 -27.16
C LEU A 255 29.40 63.77 -28.05
N GLU A 256 29.21 63.65 -29.37
CA GLU A 256 29.74 64.62 -30.36
C GLU A 256 29.24 66.05 -30.11
N ASP A 257 27.95 66.20 -29.75
CA ASP A 257 27.32 67.47 -29.36
C ASP A 257 28.02 68.17 -28.18
N PHE A 258 28.79 67.41 -27.38
CA PHE A 258 29.60 67.92 -26.27
C PHE A 258 31.06 68.20 -26.69
N SER A 259 31.62 67.36 -27.57
CA SER A 259 33.04 67.41 -28.00
C SER A 259 33.38 68.60 -28.92
N ALA A 260 32.39 69.21 -29.57
CA ALA A 260 32.59 70.32 -30.50
C ALA A 260 32.99 71.66 -29.82
N ASN A 261 32.85 71.78 -28.50
CA ASN A 261 33.18 72.99 -27.74
C ASN A 261 34.46 72.80 -26.90
N LYS A 262 35.56 73.47 -27.27
CA LYS A 262 36.89 73.36 -26.60
C LYS A 262 36.98 73.89 -25.15
N HIS A 263 35.87 74.30 -24.52
CA HIS A 263 35.83 74.84 -23.15
C HIS A 263 34.63 74.33 -22.30
N SER A 264 34.08 73.15 -22.60
CA SER A 264 33.00 72.57 -21.80
C SER A 264 33.53 71.88 -20.52
N SER A 265 33.31 72.51 -19.37
CA SER A 265 33.48 71.88 -18.05
C SER A 265 32.11 71.50 -17.49
N VAL A 266 31.89 70.24 -17.13
CA VAL A 266 30.64 69.83 -16.47
C VAL A 266 30.69 70.25 -15.00
N THR A 267 29.86 71.23 -14.61
CA THR A 267 29.75 71.69 -13.23
C THR A 267 28.39 71.32 -12.66
N ARG A 268 28.40 70.34 -11.74
CA ARG A 268 27.40 69.83 -10.76
C ARG A 268 25.88 69.89 -11.04
N LEU A 269 25.27 68.76 -10.69
CA LEU A 269 23.85 68.36 -10.62
C LEU A 269 22.94 69.38 -9.91
N PHE A 270 21.76 69.63 -10.47
CA PHE A 270 20.67 70.35 -9.79
C PHE A 270 19.58 69.35 -9.37
N ALA A 271 19.48 69.10 -8.08
CA ALA A 271 18.24 68.66 -7.45
C ALA A 271 17.91 69.73 -6.39
N THR A 272 16.79 70.43 -6.55
CA THR A 272 16.35 71.51 -5.66
C THR A 272 15.95 70.95 -4.29
N GLN A 273 16.16 71.73 -3.21
CA GLN A 273 16.00 71.33 -1.80
C GLN A 273 14.54 71.10 -1.33
N THR A 274 13.56 71.05 -2.23
CA THR A 274 12.15 70.82 -1.87
C THR A 274 11.82 69.34 -1.98
N THR A 275 11.77 68.68 -0.83
CA THR A 275 11.31 67.30 -0.64
C THR A 275 9.83 67.19 -1.03
N ASN A 276 9.52 66.51 -2.16
CA ASN A 276 8.28 65.74 -2.43
C ASN A 276 7.89 65.57 -3.91
N PHE A 277 8.76 65.87 -4.89
CA PHE A 277 8.48 65.58 -6.31
C PHE A 277 9.64 64.85 -7.00
N PRO A 278 9.40 63.82 -7.83
CA PRO A 278 10.44 63.14 -8.60
C PRO A 278 11.01 64.13 -9.64
N ASN A 279 12.34 64.32 -9.64
CA ASN A 279 13.05 65.29 -10.48
C ASN A 279 14.11 64.56 -11.33
N SER A 280 13.99 64.61 -12.65
CA SER A 280 14.94 63.97 -13.56
C SER A 280 16.33 64.63 -13.53
N ILE A 281 17.41 63.87 -13.73
CA ILE A 281 18.73 64.47 -13.94
C ILE A 281 18.84 65.01 -15.37
N ALA A 282 19.21 66.29 -15.49
CA ALA A 282 19.70 66.91 -16.71
C ALA A 282 21.20 67.25 -16.59
N PHE A 283 22.04 66.82 -17.54
CA PHE A 283 23.47 67.18 -17.58
C PHE A 283 23.72 68.46 -18.40
N LYS A 284 24.46 69.43 -17.83
CA LYS A 284 24.72 70.77 -18.41
C LYS A 284 25.71 70.75 -19.59
N SER A 285 25.34 71.42 -20.69
CA SER A 285 26.25 71.95 -21.71
C SER A 285 26.17 73.49 -21.69
N ASN A 286 27.30 74.20 -21.77
CA ASN A 286 27.49 75.60 -21.35
C ASN A 286 26.46 76.69 -21.77
N GLU A 287 26.47 77.74 -20.94
CA GLU A 287 25.91 79.12 -20.99
C GLU A 287 24.41 79.39 -20.75
N TYR A 288 23.51 78.42 -20.93
CA TYR A 288 22.10 78.43 -20.49
C TYR A 288 21.85 77.76 -19.13
N ASP A 289 21.39 78.44 -18.07
CA ASP A 289 20.92 77.76 -16.84
C ASP A 289 19.64 76.95 -17.13
N ILE A 290 19.63 75.66 -16.77
CA ILE A 290 18.40 74.94 -16.38
C ILE A 290 18.41 74.89 -14.86
N GLN A 291 17.56 75.67 -14.20
CA GLN A 291 17.50 75.71 -12.72
C GLN A 291 16.83 74.47 -12.12
N SER A 292 15.91 73.84 -12.88
CA SER A 292 15.26 72.57 -12.57
C SER A 292 14.34 72.18 -13.73
N PHE A 293 14.29 70.90 -14.13
CA PHE A 293 13.22 70.39 -14.98
C PHE A 293 12.14 69.77 -14.08
N ASP A 294 10.98 70.43 -14.01
CA ASP A 294 9.84 69.94 -13.24
C ASP A 294 9.12 68.87 -14.07
N VAL A 295 9.40 67.62 -13.72
CA VAL A 295 8.85 66.41 -14.36
C VAL A 295 7.34 66.31 -14.16
N VAL A 296 6.81 66.81 -13.04
CA VAL A 296 5.38 66.72 -12.72
C VAL A 296 4.56 67.71 -13.55
N ASN A 297 5.11 68.90 -13.80
CA ASN A 297 4.43 69.97 -14.53
C ASN A 297 4.85 70.12 -16.00
N GLN A 298 5.75 69.27 -16.52
CA GLN A 298 6.34 69.35 -17.88
C GLN A 298 6.80 70.77 -18.26
N LYS A 299 7.43 71.47 -17.31
CA LYS A 299 7.87 72.86 -17.52
C LYS A 299 9.36 72.98 -17.33
N ASN A 300 10.04 73.39 -18.41
CA ASN A 300 11.41 73.84 -18.34
C ASN A 300 11.44 75.27 -17.77
N ASN A 301 11.86 75.43 -16.51
CA ASN A 301 12.19 76.75 -16.01
C ASN A 301 13.66 77.03 -16.34
N SER A 302 13.87 77.87 -17.36
CA SER A 302 15.10 78.56 -17.83
C SER A 302 15.87 77.99 -19.05
N GLN A 303 16.54 78.93 -19.75
CA GLN A 303 17.02 78.95 -21.15
C GLN A 303 18.19 77.99 -21.48
N GLY A 304 18.26 76.78 -20.93
CA GLY A 304 19.40 75.86 -21.11
C GLY A 304 19.15 74.59 -21.92
N LYS A 305 20.26 73.90 -22.28
CA LYS A 305 20.31 72.59 -22.96
C LYS A 305 20.86 71.52 -22.01
N GLY A 306 20.21 70.36 -21.90
CA GLY A 306 20.71 69.24 -21.09
C GLY A 306 20.18 67.87 -21.50
N PHE A 307 20.62 66.78 -20.86
CA PHE A 307 20.25 65.40 -21.24
C PHE A 307 19.42 64.68 -20.18
N PHE A 308 18.29 64.07 -20.57
CA PHE A 308 17.46 63.26 -19.68
C PHE A 308 18.00 61.83 -19.54
N VAL A 309 18.16 61.36 -18.30
CA VAL A 309 18.47 59.95 -17.98
C VAL A 309 17.34 59.37 -17.12
N PRO A 310 16.58 58.39 -17.63
CA PRO A 310 15.61 57.68 -16.81
C PRO A 310 16.31 56.74 -15.82
N ILE A 311 15.64 56.51 -14.68
CA ILE A 311 16.01 55.49 -13.71
C ILE A 311 15.01 54.33 -13.76
N PHE A 312 15.50 53.10 -13.64
CA PHE A 312 14.66 51.92 -13.49
C PHE A 312 14.93 51.30 -12.12
N ARG A 313 14.00 51.47 -11.19
CA ARG A 313 14.09 50.90 -9.84
C ARG A 313 13.82 49.41 -9.93
N LEU A 314 14.83 48.61 -9.62
CA LEU A 314 14.75 47.18 -9.85
C LEU A 314 13.74 46.49 -8.92
N ASN A 315 13.51 47.06 -7.73
CA ASN A 315 12.55 46.59 -6.73
C ASN A 315 11.29 47.48 -6.63
N GLY A 316 11.09 48.42 -7.55
CA GLY A 316 9.90 49.29 -7.60
C GLY A 316 9.82 50.40 -6.54
N GLU A 317 10.74 50.46 -5.57
CA GLU A 317 10.75 51.46 -4.49
C GLU A 317 12.04 52.28 -4.46
N ASN A 318 11.99 53.48 -3.89
CA ASN A 318 13.17 54.30 -3.61
C ASN A 318 13.86 53.81 -2.32
N THR A 319 14.40 52.59 -2.34
CA THR A 319 15.10 51.97 -1.21
C THR A 319 16.57 51.70 -1.56
N PHE A 320 17.45 51.92 -0.58
CA PHE A 320 18.90 52.00 -0.79
C PHE A 320 19.67 50.77 -0.31
N GLU A 321 18.98 49.83 0.32
CA GLU A 321 19.56 48.61 0.85
C GLU A 321 18.72 47.45 0.36
N ILE A 322 19.31 46.68 -0.56
CA ILE A 322 18.80 45.38 -0.99
C ILE A 322 19.91 44.38 -0.70
N ASP A 323 19.57 43.26 -0.08
CA ASP A 323 20.53 42.20 0.17
C ASP A 323 21.01 41.56 -1.16
N ASP A 324 22.23 41.01 -1.13
CA ASP A 324 22.90 40.47 -2.31
C ASP A 324 22.07 39.35 -3.00
N GLN A 325 21.32 38.55 -2.23
CA GLN A 325 20.49 37.46 -2.78
C GLN A 325 19.27 38.01 -3.51
N THR A 326 18.62 39.03 -2.95
CA THR A 326 17.48 39.70 -3.60
C THR A 326 17.92 40.40 -4.88
N VAL A 327 19.09 41.05 -4.92
CA VAL A 327 19.63 41.62 -6.16
C VAL A 327 19.82 40.55 -7.24
N LEU A 328 20.41 39.40 -6.88
CA LEU A 328 20.60 38.28 -7.80
C LEU A 328 19.26 37.74 -8.32
N ARG A 329 18.27 37.57 -7.44
CA ARG A 329 16.90 37.18 -7.80
C ARG A 329 16.28 38.12 -8.83
N LEU A 330 16.34 39.42 -8.55
CA LEU A 330 15.81 40.45 -9.43
C LEU A 330 16.54 40.49 -10.79
N TRP A 331 17.84 40.18 -10.83
CA TRP A 331 18.57 40.03 -12.10
C TRP A 331 18.07 38.83 -12.91
N LEU A 332 17.81 37.69 -12.26
CA LEU A 332 17.25 36.51 -12.94
C LEU A 332 15.83 36.79 -13.46
N GLU A 333 14.98 37.42 -12.64
CA GLU A 333 13.62 37.87 -12.98
C GLU A 333 13.58 38.73 -14.24
N ASN A 334 14.47 39.72 -14.28
CA ASN A 334 14.56 40.66 -15.39
C ASN A 334 15.49 40.17 -16.53
N LYS A 335 15.93 38.91 -16.45
CA LYS A 335 16.78 38.24 -17.44
C LYS A 335 18.12 38.93 -17.70
N PHE A 336 18.72 39.60 -16.71
CA PHE A 336 19.99 40.28 -16.87
C PHE A 336 21.15 39.31 -16.88
N VAL A 337 22.14 39.58 -17.72
CA VAL A 337 23.39 38.82 -17.79
C VAL A 337 24.54 39.78 -17.45
N PRO A 338 25.12 39.71 -16.24
CA PRO A 338 26.15 40.64 -15.82
C PRO A 338 27.47 40.40 -16.56
N ARG A 339 28.18 41.50 -16.84
CA ARG A 339 29.47 41.48 -17.52
C ARG A 339 30.61 41.31 -16.52
N GLY A 340 31.56 40.42 -16.85
CA GLY A 340 32.78 40.23 -16.07
C GLY A 340 32.86 38.92 -15.29
N LEU A 341 31.88 38.02 -15.44
CA LEU A 341 31.97 36.65 -14.95
C LEU A 341 33.09 35.87 -15.65
N SER A 342 33.73 34.96 -14.93
CA SER A 342 34.63 33.97 -15.53
C SER A 342 33.84 33.01 -16.44
N THR A 343 34.52 32.30 -17.35
CA THR A 343 33.86 31.34 -18.24
C THR A 343 33.11 30.23 -17.49
N GLU A 344 33.59 29.83 -16.31
CA GLU A 344 32.94 28.82 -15.47
C GLU A 344 31.70 29.40 -14.77
N ARG A 345 31.78 30.59 -14.16
CA ARG A 345 30.65 31.25 -13.49
C ARG A 345 29.57 31.70 -14.45
N GLN A 346 29.96 32.08 -15.66
CA GLN A 346 29.00 32.40 -16.71
C GLN A 346 28.12 31.20 -17.02
N LYS A 347 28.68 29.99 -17.12
CA LYS A 347 27.89 28.75 -17.34
C LYS A 347 26.93 28.45 -16.20
N GLU A 348 27.35 28.64 -14.95
CA GLU A 348 26.50 28.44 -13.77
C GLU A 348 25.36 29.47 -13.71
N TYR A 349 25.67 30.74 -14.01
CA TYR A 349 24.68 31.81 -14.09
C TYR A 349 23.68 31.56 -15.23
N ASP A 350 24.16 31.16 -16.40
CA ASP A 350 23.31 30.84 -17.55
C ASP A 350 22.39 29.64 -17.25
N TYR A 351 22.87 28.63 -16.53
CA TYR A 351 22.06 27.50 -16.07
C TYR A 351 20.97 27.93 -15.09
N LEU A 352 21.30 28.76 -14.10
CA LEU A 352 20.34 29.34 -13.16
C LEU A 352 19.28 30.19 -13.87
N LEU A 353 19.72 31.04 -14.80
CA LEU A 353 18.83 31.88 -15.59
C LEU A 353 17.91 31.04 -16.47
N ALA A 354 18.41 29.97 -17.07
CA ALA A 354 17.60 29.04 -17.85
C ALA A 354 16.52 28.35 -17.00
N LEU A 355 16.88 27.80 -15.83
CA LEU A 355 15.91 27.20 -14.91
C LEU A 355 14.86 28.21 -14.43
N TYR A 356 15.29 29.44 -14.10
CA TYR A 356 14.39 30.51 -13.69
C TYR A 356 13.39 30.83 -14.81
N GLN A 357 13.88 30.99 -16.04
CA GLN A 357 13.04 31.31 -17.20
C GLN A 357 12.01 30.23 -17.49
N LEU A 358 12.36 28.95 -17.33
CA LEU A 358 11.44 27.84 -17.57
C LEU A 358 10.26 27.79 -16.58
N LYS A 359 10.39 28.36 -15.38
CA LYS A 359 9.40 28.25 -14.29
C LYS A 359 8.02 28.78 -14.68
N ASP A 360 7.99 29.91 -15.42
CA ASP A 360 6.77 30.68 -15.69
C ASP A 360 6.33 30.65 -17.17
N LEU A 361 6.98 29.84 -18.02
CA LEU A 361 6.59 29.70 -19.43
C LEU A 361 5.22 29.05 -19.57
N LYS A 362 4.47 29.42 -20.61
CA LYS A 362 3.26 28.69 -21.03
C LYS A 362 3.66 27.35 -21.68
N ASN A 363 2.77 26.34 -21.66
CA ASN A 363 3.07 24.99 -22.16
C ASN A 363 3.63 24.98 -23.60
N SER A 364 3.10 25.81 -24.50
CA SER A 364 3.58 25.90 -25.89
C SER A 364 5.01 26.45 -26.01
N GLU A 365 5.42 27.35 -25.12
CA GLU A 365 6.77 27.93 -25.08
C GLU A 365 7.75 26.98 -24.39
N LEU A 366 7.29 26.33 -23.32
CA LEU A 366 8.04 25.34 -22.54
C LEU A 366 8.63 24.26 -23.45
N GLN A 367 7.83 23.73 -24.39
CA GLN A 367 8.25 22.68 -25.33
C GLN A 367 9.43 23.07 -26.21
N ASN A 368 9.47 24.32 -26.68
CA ASN A 368 10.55 24.81 -27.54
C ASN A 368 11.84 25.00 -26.73
N GLU A 369 11.72 25.61 -25.55
CA GLU A 369 12.87 25.98 -24.71
C GLU A 369 13.50 24.77 -24.00
N LEU A 370 12.72 23.78 -23.57
CA LEU A 370 13.21 22.56 -22.91
C LEU A 370 14.22 21.77 -23.78
N SER A 371 14.05 21.81 -25.11
CA SER A 371 14.92 21.10 -26.05
C SER A 371 16.35 21.66 -26.13
N SER A 372 16.54 22.90 -25.64
CA SER A 372 17.80 23.63 -25.62
C SER A 372 18.61 23.42 -24.34
N ILE A 373 17.99 22.85 -23.30
CA ILE A 373 18.58 22.67 -21.98
C ILE A 373 18.92 21.20 -21.77
N SER A 374 20.14 20.94 -21.30
CA SER A 374 20.60 19.61 -20.92
C SER A 374 20.64 19.48 -19.41
N ILE A 375 19.80 18.62 -18.86
CA ILE A 375 19.68 18.38 -17.42
C ILE A 375 20.68 17.31 -16.99
N ASP A 376 21.24 17.45 -15.79
CA ASP A 376 22.11 16.42 -15.22
C ASP A 376 21.30 15.16 -14.92
N SER A 377 21.74 14.03 -15.47
CA SER A 377 21.06 12.74 -15.34
C SER A 377 20.99 12.26 -13.90
N GLN A 378 21.94 12.67 -13.04
CA GLN A 378 21.90 12.37 -11.60
C GLN A 378 20.64 12.92 -10.91
N SER A 379 20.02 13.97 -11.47
CA SER A 379 18.78 14.55 -10.94
C SER A 379 17.61 13.56 -10.89
N PHE A 380 17.68 12.46 -11.66
CA PHE A 380 16.66 11.43 -11.74
C PHE A 380 17.02 10.16 -10.94
N TYR A 381 18.27 10.02 -10.48
CA TYR A 381 18.75 8.77 -9.88
C TYR A 381 17.96 8.44 -8.62
N GLU A 382 17.81 9.40 -7.72
CA GLU A 382 17.08 9.21 -6.47
C GLU A 382 15.64 8.71 -6.72
N LYS A 383 14.91 9.35 -7.64
CA LYS A 383 13.53 8.93 -7.97
C LYS A 383 13.47 7.52 -8.56
N LEU A 384 14.36 7.19 -9.49
CA LEU A 384 14.35 5.89 -10.17
C LEU A 384 14.78 4.76 -9.22
N LEU A 385 15.89 4.94 -8.53
CA LEU A 385 16.45 3.93 -7.62
C LEU A 385 15.54 3.66 -6.42
N ASN A 386 14.81 4.67 -5.93
CA ASN A 386 13.84 4.53 -4.85
C ASN A 386 12.41 4.21 -5.33
N SER A 387 12.20 3.90 -6.61
CA SER A 387 10.85 3.73 -7.15
C SER A 387 10.04 2.64 -6.41
N GLU A 388 10.64 1.49 -6.12
CA GLU A 388 9.99 0.45 -5.31
C GLU A 388 9.96 0.77 -3.81
N LYS A 389 10.96 1.50 -3.31
CA LYS A 389 10.97 1.99 -1.92
C LYS A 389 9.76 2.87 -1.65
N VAL A 390 9.43 3.75 -2.60
CA VAL A 390 8.25 4.61 -2.52
C VAL A 390 6.95 3.81 -2.67
N ARG A 391 6.87 2.88 -3.63
CA ARG A 391 5.63 2.13 -3.92
C ARG A 391 5.28 1.08 -2.87
N ALA A 392 6.28 0.35 -2.37
CA ALA A 392 6.08 -0.85 -1.54
C ALA A 392 7.11 -1.02 -0.40
N ASP A 393 7.89 0.03 -0.06
CA ASP A 393 8.93 0.00 0.98
C ASP A 393 10.10 -0.98 0.71
N ILE A 394 10.26 -1.45 -0.53
CA ILE A 394 11.34 -2.36 -0.95
C ILE A 394 12.69 -1.62 -1.02
N ASP A 395 13.79 -2.26 -0.62
CA ASP A 395 15.14 -1.71 -0.65
C ASP A 395 15.46 -1.03 -2.00
N PRO A 396 16.10 0.16 -1.99
CA PRO A 396 16.44 0.85 -3.22
C PRO A 396 17.38 0.05 -4.13
N TYR A 397 17.23 0.22 -5.44
CA TYR A 397 18.18 -0.33 -6.41
C TYR A 397 19.55 0.34 -6.27
N ASP A 398 20.62 -0.40 -6.55
CA ASP A 398 21.96 0.17 -6.57
C ASP A 398 22.20 1.03 -7.82
N GLU A 399 23.10 2.02 -7.70
CA GLU A 399 23.37 3.01 -8.75
C GLU A 399 23.85 2.40 -10.08
N LYS A 400 24.46 1.20 -10.06
CA LYS A 400 24.88 0.52 -11.29
C LYS A 400 23.70 0.10 -12.16
N MET A 401 22.48 0.04 -11.62
CA MET A 401 21.26 -0.15 -12.40
C MET A 401 21.10 0.90 -13.52
N LEU A 402 21.59 2.12 -13.31
CA LEU A 402 21.44 3.24 -14.26
C LEU A 402 22.67 3.48 -15.13
N THR A 403 23.80 2.81 -14.86
CA THR A 403 25.09 3.09 -15.51
C THR A 403 25.80 1.88 -16.10
N ASP A 404 25.46 0.66 -15.68
CA ASP A 404 26.04 -0.57 -16.22
C ASP A 404 25.40 -0.92 -17.58
N PRO A 405 26.17 -1.13 -18.65
CA PRO A 405 25.63 -1.47 -19.96
C PRO A 405 24.74 -2.72 -20.00
N ASN A 406 24.85 -3.65 -19.06
CA ASN A 406 24.04 -4.87 -19.02
C ASN A 406 22.86 -4.78 -18.04
N ARG A 407 22.65 -3.62 -17.42
CA ARG A 407 21.53 -3.35 -16.53
C ARG A 407 20.78 -2.12 -17.00
N GLY A 408 19.54 -1.96 -16.55
CA GLY A 408 18.75 -0.79 -16.91
C GLY A 408 17.44 -0.76 -16.16
N HIS A 409 16.90 0.44 -15.95
CA HIS A 409 15.65 0.61 -15.22
C HIS A 409 14.43 0.47 -16.14
N TRP A 410 13.38 -0.24 -15.71
CA TRP A 410 12.19 -0.49 -16.53
C TRP A 410 11.41 0.78 -16.88
N ASP A 411 11.26 1.69 -15.91
CA ASP A 411 10.48 2.93 -16.08
C ASP A 411 11.11 3.92 -17.09
N LEU A 412 12.32 3.62 -17.59
CA LEU A 412 12.99 4.36 -18.66
C LEU A 412 12.74 3.76 -20.06
N TRP A 413 12.15 2.57 -20.14
CA TRP A 413 11.90 1.90 -21.41
C TRP A 413 10.78 2.60 -22.19
N PRO A 414 10.94 2.86 -23.51
CA PRO A 414 9.93 3.56 -24.31
C PRO A 414 8.57 2.85 -24.32
N THR A 415 7.48 3.61 -24.23
CA THR A 415 6.10 3.11 -24.37
C THR A 415 5.42 3.76 -25.57
N HIS A 416 4.53 3.04 -26.26
CA HIS A 416 3.87 3.56 -27.47
C HIS A 416 2.63 4.42 -27.20
N LYS A 417 2.11 4.41 -25.96
CA LYS A 417 0.80 4.99 -25.61
C LYS A 417 0.85 6.25 -24.75
N GLU A 418 1.99 6.60 -24.15
CA GLU A 418 2.04 7.80 -23.32
C GLU A 418 2.21 9.05 -24.20
N GLU A 419 1.20 9.92 -24.22
CA GLU A 419 1.33 11.28 -24.75
C GLU A 419 2.24 12.08 -23.82
N LYS A 420 3.56 11.89 -23.98
CA LYS A 420 4.60 12.69 -23.35
C LYS A 420 5.13 13.69 -24.36
N PRO A 421 4.51 14.88 -24.48
CA PRO A 421 4.82 15.86 -25.53
C PRO A 421 6.20 16.52 -25.35
N LEU A 422 6.82 16.37 -24.19
CA LEU A 422 8.10 16.99 -23.85
C LEU A 422 9.21 15.95 -23.82
N THR A 423 10.35 16.29 -24.42
CA THR A 423 11.58 15.51 -24.36
C THR A 423 12.69 16.38 -23.76
N ILE A 424 13.32 15.88 -22.71
CA ILE A 424 14.44 16.55 -22.02
C ILE A 424 15.73 15.87 -22.41
N LYS A 425 16.73 16.65 -22.82
CA LYS A 425 18.09 16.14 -23.05
C LYS A 425 18.84 15.94 -21.74
N LEU A 426 19.56 14.84 -21.66
CA LEU A 426 20.41 14.49 -20.54
C LEU A 426 21.87 14.84 -20.85
N LYS A 427 22.62 15.31 -19.85
CA LYS A 427 24.06 15.56 -19.98
C LYS A 427 24.86 14.27 -20.17
N ASN A 428 24.47 13.22 -19.45
CA ASN A 428 25.09 11.90 -19.49
C ASN A 428 24.02 10.87 -19.89
N GLU A 429 24.41 9.80 -20.58
CA GLU A 429 23.48 8.70 -20.84
C GLU A 429 23.15 7.93 -19.55
N ILE A 430 21.93 7.39 -19.49
CA ILE A 430 21.50 6.46 -18.45
C ILE A 430 20.91 5.21 -19.11
N MET A 431 20.93 4.09 -18.42
CA MET A 431 20.52 2.81 -19.01
C MET A 431 19.04 2.51 -18.78
N ALA A 432 18.29 2.35 -19.87
CA ALA A 432 16.93 1.81 -19.85
C ALA A 432 16.97 0.29 -20.02
N GLY A 433 16.20 -0.43 -19.21
CA GLY A 433 16.13 -1.90 -19.24
C GLY A 433 14.85 -2.36 -19.92
N ASN A 434 14.94 -3.34 -20.83
CA ASN A 434 13.78 -3.90 -21.51
C ASN A 434 13.03 -4.84 -20.56
N PRO A 435 11.82 -4.49 -20.09
CA PRO A 435 11.10 -5.35 -19.15
C PRO A 435 10.73 -6.71 -19.77
N LYS A 436 10.68 -6.82 -21.11
CA LYS A 436 10.41 -8.09 -21.79
C LYS A 436 11.54 -9.11 -21.62
N MET A 437 12.75 -8.65 -21.34
CA MET A 437 13.90 -9.54 -21.12
C MET A 437 13.96 -10.08 -19.69
N ASP A 438 13.17 -9.52 -18.77
CA ASP A 438 13.08 -9.95 -17.38
C ASP A 438 11.84 -10.83 -17.12
N ILE A 439 11.14 -11.26 -18.18
CA ILE A 439 10.05 -12.24 -18.08
C ILE A 439 10.63 -13.59 -17.67
N ARG A 440 10.08 -14.16 -16.61
CA ARG A 440 10.31 -15.55 -16.20
C ARG A 440 9.42 -16.45 -17.06
N GLU A 441 9.92 -16.82 -18.23
CA GLU A 441 9.15 -17.60 -19.23
C GLU A 441 8.63 -18.94 -18.69
N ASP A 442 9.44 -19.65 -17.91
CA ASP A 442 9.06 -20.89 -17.22
C ASP A 442 8.57 -20.62 -15.77
N GLY A 443 8.41 -19.34 -15.40
CA GLY A 443 8.10 -18.89 -14.05
C GLY A 443 6.63 -19.11 -13.68
N ILE A 444 6.39 -19.87 -12.62
CA ILE A 444 5.07 -20.11 -12.05
C ILE A 444 5.05 -19.64 -10.60
N VAL A 445 3.95 -19.01 -10.20
CA VAL A 445 3.74 -18.53 -8.82
C VAL A 445 2.52 -19.21 -8.21
N GLY A 446 2.72 -19.88 -7.07
CA GLY A 446 1.65 -20.40 -6.22
C GLY A 446 1.36 -19.44 -5.07
N ILE A 447 0.09 -19.05 -4.90
CA ILE A 447 -0.35 -18.11 -3.85
C ILE A 447 -1.38 -18.80 -2.95
N ASP A 448 -1.02 -19.05 -1.70
CA ASP A 448 -1.98 -19.35 -0.63
C ASP A 448 -2.47 -18.01 -0.03
N PHE A 449 -3.57 -17.47 -0.56
CA PHE A 449 -4.26 -16.32 0.02
C PHE A 449 -5.04 -16.78 1.24
N GLY A 450 -4.38 -16.95 2.39
CA GLY A 450 -4.98 -17.48 3.61
C GLY A 450 -5.75 -16.44 4.44
N THR A 451 -6.59 -16.91 5.36
CA THR A 451 -7.46 -16.06 6.20
C THR A 451 -6.68 -15.11 7.11
N LYS A 452 -5.49 -15.53 7.57
CA LYS A 452 -4.66 -14.78 8.52
C LYS A 452 -3.27 -14.48 7.98
N SER A 453 -2.68 -15.41 7.24
CA SER A 453 -1.43 -15.20 6.52
C SER A 453 -1.54 -15.65 5.08
N THR A 454 -0.77 -14.98 4.21
CA THR A 454 -0.58 -15.24 2.80
C THR A 454 0.83 -15.78 2.59
N VAL A 455 0.95 -16.87 1.82
CA VAL A 455 2.23 -17.48 1.43
C VAL A 455 2.35 -17.46 -0.09
N VAL A 456 3.54 -17.13 -0.58
CA VAL A 456 3.85 -17.14 -2.01
C VAL A 456 5.06 -18.04 -2.25
N VAL A 457 4.95 -18.94 -3.21
CA VAL A 457 6.06 -19.77 -3.70
C VAL A 457 6.21 -19.59 -5.20
N TYR A 458 7.38 -19.88 -5.72
CA TYR A 458 7.65 -19.83 -7.15
C TYR A 458 8.52 -21.00 -7.61
N GLN A 459 8.38 -21.33 -8.88
CA GLN A 459 9.20 -22.32 -9.61
C GLN A 459 9.62 -21.66 -10.94
N GLU A 460 10.88 -21.82 -11.34
CA GLU A 460 11.40 -21.33 -12.63
C GLU A 460 11.88 -22.51 -13.49
N ALA A 461 13.04 -22.40 -14.15
CA ALA A 461 13.58 -23.43 -15.04
C ALA A 461 13.97 -24.76 -14.35
N SER A 462 14.09 -24.76 -13.02
CA SER A 462 14.35 -25.98 -12.24
C SER A 462 13.06 -26.48 -11.59
N GLU A 463 12.97 -27.79 -11.34
CA GLU A 463 11.87 -28.38 -10.57
C GLU A 463 11.85 -27.95 -9.09
N LEU A 464 12.89 -27.27 -8.60
CA LEU A 464 12.92 -26.72 -7.25
C LEU A 464 11.89 -25.59 -7.10
N THR A 465 10.95 -25.76 -6.17
CA THR A 465 10.01 -24.72 -5.74
C THR A 465 10.59 -24.03 -4.51
N LEU A 466 10.52 -22.70 -4.46
CA LEU A 466 11.06 -21.89 -3.37
C LEU A 466 10.00 -20.92 -2.83
N PRO A 467 9.98 -20.64 -1.52
CA PRO A 467 9.13 -19.59 -0.96
C PRO A 467 9.70 -18.20 -1.30
N MET A 468 8.81 -17.23 -1.47
CA MET A 468 9.15 -15.85 -1.79
C MET A 468 8.93 -14.95 -0.56
N ARG A 469 9.90 -14.08 -0.28
CA ARG A 469 9.75 -13.03 0.74
C ARG A 469 8.82 -11.95 0.18
N ILE A 470 7.61 -11.88 0.71
CA ILE A 470 6.61 -10.86 0.39
C ILE A 470 6.41 -9.98 1.64
N GLY A 471 5.84 -8.78 1.52
CA GLY A 471 5.42 -7.96 2.65
C GLY A 471 6.55 -7.34 3.49
N ILE A 472 7.80 -7.58 3.11
CA ILE A 472 9.01 -7.08 3.77
C ILE A 472 9.96 -6.51 2.72
N GLY A 473 10.36 -5.25 2.89
CA GLY A 473 11.18 -4.55 1.90
C GLY A 473 12.69 -4.64 2.09
N TYR A 474 13.19 -4.99 3.28
CA TYR A 474 14.62 -5.04 3.60
C TYR A 474 15.27 -6.36 3.17
N LEU A 475 15.45 -6.52 1.85
CA LEU A 475 15.95 -7.74 1.21
C LEU A 475 17.40 -8.08 1.57
N ASN A 476 18.17 -7.10 2.06
CA ASN A 476 19.57 -7.27 2.49
C ASN A 476 19.73 -7.87 3.90
N SER A 477 18.64 -8.09 4.63
CA SER A 477 18.65 -8.76 5.94
C SER A 477 18.79 -10.28 5.84
N GLU A 478 19.27 -10.90 6.93
CA GLU A 478 19.27 -12.35 7.08
C GLU A 478 17.84 -12.90 7.05
N VAL A 479 17.64 -14.01 6.35
CA VAL A 479 16.33 -14.65 6.22
C VAL A 479 15.87 -15.21 7.57
N GLN A 480 14.58 -15.04 7.87
CA GLN A 480 13.91 -15.58 9.05
C GLN A 480 12.64 -16.33 8.61
N ASP A 481 12.18 -17.31 9.39
CA ASP A 481 10.99 -18.13 9.07
C ASP A 481 9.76 -17.28 8.76
N TRP A 482 9.52 -16.27 9.61
CA TRP A 482 8.34 -15.41 9.52
C TRP A 482 8.33 -14.53 8.26
N HIS A 483 9.46 -14.37 7.55
CA HIS A 483 9.51 -13.64 6.28
C HIS A 483 8.69 -14.32 5.15
N TYR A 484 8.37 -15.61 5.30
CA TYR A 484 7.61 -16.38 4.31
C TYR A 484 6.13 -16.52 4.64
N GLU A 485 5.69 -15.98 5.79
CA GLU A 485 4.29 -16.01 6.23
C GLU A 485 3.79 -14.58 6.50
N ASN A 486 3.09 -14.02 5.53
CA ASN A 486 2.73 -12.60 5.55
C ASN A 486 1.32 -12.37 6.09
N PRO A 487 1.10 -11.52 7.11
CA PRO A 487 -0.25 -11.21 7.57
C PRO A 487 -1.15 -10.74 6.41
N THR A 488 -2.37 -11.26 6.36
CA THR A 488 -3.40 -10.87 5.36
C THR A 488 -4.15 -9.64 5.85
N VAL A 489 -3.40 -8.54 6.03
CA VAL A 489 -3.88 -7.27 6.60
C VAL A 489 -3.53 -6.12 5.65
N ILE A 490 -4.44 -5.17 5.52
CA ILE A 490 -4.25 -3.91 4.78
C ILE A 490 -4.67 -2.74 5.66
N GLU A 491 -3.92 -1.65 5.60
CA GLU A 491 -4.21 -0.38 6.27
C GLU A 491 -4.32 0.75 5.24
N PHE A 492 -5.36 1.56 5.36
CA PHE A 492 -5.63 2.74 4.55
C PHE A 492 -5.27 4.01 5.34
N ILE A 493 -4.23 4.72 4.88
CA ILE A 493 -3.74 5.94 5.54
C ILE A 493 -4.36 7.16 4.84
N ASP A 494 -4.20 7.25 3.52
CA ASP A 494 -4.76 8.30 2.65
C ASP A 494 -5.34 7.67 1.37
N LEU A 495 -6.58 7.22 1.46
CA LEU A 495 -7.21 6.40 0.42
C LEU A 495 -7.53 7.21 -0.84
N GLU A 496 -7.92 8.47 -0.70
CA GLU A 496 -8.18 9.35 -1.85
C GLU A 496 -6.90 9.58 -2.67
N GLN A 497 -5.78 9.90 -2.00
CA GLN A 497 -4.51 10.10 -2.69
C GLN A 497 -4.01 8.82 -3.36
N PHE A 498 -4.15 7.66 -2.68
CA PHE A 498 -3.79 6.37 -3.26
C PHE A 498 -4.58 6.09 -4.54
N LEU A 499 -5.90 6.28 -4.51
CA LEU A 499 -6.76 5.99 -5.66
C LEU A 499 -6.47 6.90 -6.85
N GLU A 500 -6.20 8.19 -6.61
CA GLU A 500 -5.77 9.11 -7.66
C GLU A 500 -4.53 8.56 -8.38
N LEU A 501 -3.47 8.24 -7.62
CA LEU A 501 -2.21 7.72 -8.16
C LEU A 501 -2.38 6.35 -8.82
N TYR A 502 -3.18 5.46 -8.22
CA TYR A 502 -3.46 4.13 -8.75
C TYR A 502 -4.19 4.20 -10.10
N GLN A 503 -5.01 5.22 -10.32
CA GLN A 503 -5.74 5.42 -11.59
C GLN A 503 -4.92 6.13 -12.67
N GLU A 504 -3.83 6.84 -12.33
CA GLU A 504 -3.02 7.61 -13.29
C GLU A 504 -2.38 6.74 -14.40
N LYS A 505 -2.06 5.47 -14.13
CA LYS A 505 -1.42 4.55 -15.11
C LYS A 505 -2.03 3.15 -15.11
N GLU A 506 -2.09 2.50 -16.27
CA GLU A 506 -2.50 1.09 -16.39
C GLU A 506 -1.47 0.12 -15.79
N GLY A 507 -0.19 0.48 -15.79
CA GLY A 507 0.91 -0.34 -15.30
C GLY A 507 1.91 0.46 -14.48
N ARG A 508 2.34 -0.10 -13.35
CA ARG A 508 3.30 0.51 -12.40
C ARG A 508 2.96 1.97 -12.08
N PRO A 509 1.75 2.23 -11.53
CA PRO A 509 1.39 3.58 -11.09
C PRO A 509 2.36 4.09 -10.00
N GLU A 510 2.48 5.41 -9.85
CA GLU A 510 3.35 6.04 -8.85
C GLU A 510 2.70 6.09 -7.46
N THR A 511 2.04 5.00 -7.05
CA THR A 511 1.42 4.85 -5.72
C THR A 511 2.46 4.98 -4.62
N ARG A 512 2.04 5.32 -3.41
CA ARG A 512 2.95 5.43 -2.25
C ARG A 512 2.55 4.45 -1.18
N TRP A 513 3.55 3.74 -0.65
CA TRP A 513 3.41 2.89 0.51
C TRP A 513 2.92 3.66 1.75
N GLN A 514 3.21 4.96 1.83
CA GLN A 514 2.72 5.84 2.89
C GLN A 514 1.20 6.11 2.85
N ASP A 515 0.54 5.83 1.72
CA ASP A 515 -0.90 6.05 1.56
C ASP A 515 -1.69 4.77 1.89
N VAL A 516 -1.13 3.59 1.59
CA VAL A 516 -1.68 2.26 1.91
C VAL A 516 -0.53 1.31 2.27
N THR A 517 -0.66 0.62 3.41
CA THR A 517 0.32 -0.40 3.84
C THR A 517 -0.33 -1.77 3.94
N VAL A 518 0.48 -2.83 3.87
CA VAL A 518 0.00 -4.22 3.97
C VAL A 518 0.87 -5.04 4.93
N SER A 519 0.37 -6.21 5.31
CA SER A 519 1.12 -7.24 6.04
C SER A 519 1.63 -6.79 7.40
N HIS A 520 2.92 -7.01 7.72
CA HIS A 520 3.46 -6.79 9.07
C HIS A 520 3.30 -5.34 9.54
N ASN A 521 3.46 -4.36 8.64
CA ASN A 521 3.35 -2.95 9.00
C ASN A 521 1.89 -2.58 9.34
N ALA A 522 0.93 -3.06 8.56
CA ALA A 522 -0.49 -2.87 8.85
C ALA A 522 -0.91 -3.58 10.15
N LEU A 523 -0.39 -4.80 10.40
CA LEU A 523 -0.64 -5.52 11.64
C LEU A 523 -0.05 -4.79 12.87
N ASN A 524 1.19 -4.29 12.77
CA ASN A 524 1.82 -3.52 13.84
C ASN A 524 1.06 -2.23 14.15
N SER A 525 0.52 -1.56 13.12
CA SER A 525 -0.34 -0.39 13.31
C SER A 525 -1.66 -0.72 14.01
N LEU A 526 -2.26 -1.88 13.72
CA LEU A 526 -3.45 -2.37 14.44
C LEU A 526 -3.17 -2.59 15.94
N MET A 527 -1.99 -3.14 16.25
CA MET A 527 -1.61 -3.49 17.62
C MET A 527 -1.24 -2.28 18.49
N ASN A 528 -0.58 -1.28 17.90
CA ASN A 528 -0.04 -0.13 18.61
C ASN A 528 -0.83 1.17 18.36
N GLY A 529 -1.88 1.10 17.55
CA GLY A 529 -2.67 2.26 17.11
C GLY A 529 -3.64 2.80 18.15
N LYS A 530 -4.22 3.98 17.84
CA LYS A 530 -5.34 4.55 18.57
C LYS A 530 -6.65 3.84 18.21
N SER A 531 -7.63 3.83 19.11
CA SER A 531 -8.91 3.17 18.90
C SER A 531 -9.72 3.74 17.72
N ASP A 532 -9.56 5.02 17.41
CA ASP A 532 -10.21 5.68 16.27
C ASP A 532 -9.62 5.31 14.90
N HIS A 533 -8.47 4.62 14.88
CA HIS A 533 -7.84 4.11 13.66
C HIS A 533 -8.29 2.69 13.30
N TYR A 534 -9.09 2.00 14.10
CA TYR A 534 -9.48 0.60 13.85
C TYR A 534 -10.12 0.40 12.46
N TYR A 535 -11.01 1.30 12.03
CA TYR A 535 -11.68 1.23 10.73
C TYR A 535 -10.78 1.57 9.53
N SER A 536 -9.54 2.00 9.78
CA SER A 536 -8.54 2.17 8.73
C SER A 536 -7.88 0.86 8.32
N ILE A 537 -8.10 -0.22 9.09
CA ILE A 537 -7.43 -1.50 8.91
C ILE A 537 -8.46 -2.59 8.60
N LEU A 538 -8.18 -3.40 7.57
CA LEU A 538 -8.90 -4.63 7.28
C LEU A 538 -7.97 -5.84 7.46
N ASN A 539 -8.31 -6.71 8.42
CA ASN A 539 -7.58 -7.94 8.72
C ASN A 539 -8.38 -9.23 8.42
N ASN A 540 -9.56 -9.09 7.81
CA ASN A 540 -10.50 -10.19 7.53
C ASN A 540 -10.94 -10.19 6.05
N LEU A 541 -10.02 -9.86 5.14
CA LEU A 541 -10.27 -9.73 3.68
C LEU A 541 -10.92 -11.00 3.10
N LYS A 542 -10.34 -12.17 3.38
CA LYS A 542 -10.83 -13.45 2.87
C LYS A 542 -12.21 -13.78 3.42
N GLN A 543 -12.44 -13.59 4.72
CA GLN A 543 -13.75 -13.83 5.37
C GLN A 543 -14.84 -12.94 4.77
N TRP A 544 -14.55 -11.65 4.59
CA TRP A 544 -15.49 -10.74 3.94
C TRP A 544 -15.87 -11.18 2.53
N ALA A 545 -14.93 -11.73 1.74
CA ALA A 545 -15.23 -12.28 0.42
C ALA A 545 -16.23 -13.46 0.47
N GLY A 546 -16.15 -14.28 1.52
CA GLY A 546 -17.04 -15.43 1.72
C GLY A 546 -18.43 -15.07 2.25
N GLU A 547 -18.61 -13.89 2.84
CA GLU A 547 -19.86 -13.47 3.50
C GLU A 547 -20.77 -12.66 2.56
N LYS A 548 -21.75 -13.32 1.93
CA LYS A 548 -22.65 -12.74 0.89
C LYS A 548 -23.38 -11.44 1.25
N LYS A 549 -23.58 -11.13 2.54
CA LYS A 549 -24.38 -9.97 2.98
C LYS A 549 -23.60 -9.00 3.87
N LYS A 550 -22.31 -9.24 4.09
CA LYS A 550 -21.50 -8.41 4.98
C LYS A 550 -21.11 -7.11 4.29
N GLN A 551 -21.54 -6.00 4.86
CA GLN A 551 -21.06 -4.68 4.48
C GLN A 551 -19.91 -4.29 5.41
N LEU A 552 -18.93 -3.56 4.88
CA LEU A 552 -17.82 -3.01 5.66
C LEU A 552 -17.84 -1.50 5.59
N ARG A 553 -17.52 -0.85 6.70
CA ARG A 553 -17.23 0.59 6.73
C ARG A 553 -15.73 0.76 6.83
N LEU A 554 -15.17 1.45 5.87
CA LEU A 554 -13.79 1.90 5.89
C LEU A 554 -13.76 3.36 6.28
N ARG A 555 -12.77 3.71 7.10
CA ARG A 555 -12.40 5.09 7.36
C ARG A 555 -10.89 5.16 7.47
N ASP A 556 -10.24 5.83 6.53
CA ASP A 556 -8.78 5.98 6.55
C ASP A 556 -8.32 6.90 7.71
N LYS A 557 -7.00 7.00 7.91
CA LYS A 557 -6.42 7.84 8.97
C LYS A 557 -6.60 9.35 8.72
N LYS A 558 -6.89 9.77 7.49
CA LYS A 558 -7.23 11.17 7.15
C LYS A 558 -8.71 11.50 7.36
N GLY A 559 -9.53 10.49 7.60
CA GLY A 559 -10.94 10.60 7.93
C GLY A 559 -11.89 10.40 6.75
N TYR A 560 -11.39 10.08 5.55
CA TYR A 560 -12.19 9.70 4.39
C TYR A 560 -12.88 8.37 4.64
N ALA A 561 -14.19 8.31 4.43
CA ALA A 561 -15.00 7.14 4.80
C ALA A 561 -15.78 6.60 3.60
N VAL A 562 -15.77 5.27 3.45
CA VAL A 562 -16.44 4.55 2.37
C VAL A 562 -17.25 3.38 2.95
N LEU A 563 -18.48 3.20 2.46
CA LEU A 563 -19.27 2.01 2.72
C LEU A 563 -19.05 0.99 1.60
N LEU A 564 -18.38 -0.11 1.91
CA LEU A 564 -18.24 -1.25 1.01
C LEU A 564 -19.46 -2.16 1.13
N ARG A 565 -20.05 -2.49 -0.02
CA ARG A 565 -21.13 -3.49 -0.11
C ARG A 565 -20.58 -4.90 0.14
N SER A 566 -21.45 -5.90 0.01
CA SER A 566 -21.00 -7.28 -0.02
C SER A 566 -20.00 -7.48 -1.16
N PHE A 567 -19.04 -8.40 -0.98
CA PHE A 567 -18.01 -8.62 -1.96
C PHE A 567 -18.58 -8.94 -3.35
N LEU A 568 -19.64 -9.75 -3.44
CA LEU A 568 -20.29 -10.09 -4.72
C LEU A 568 -21.01 -8.90 -5.37
N ASP A 569 -21.52 -7.95 -4.59
CA ASP A 569 -22.27 -6.79 -5.08
C ASP A 569 -21.38 -5.60 -5.49
N LEU A 570 -20.06 -5.65 -5.24
CA LEU A 570 -19.14 -4.59 -5.66
C LEU A 570 -19.10 -4.43 -7.18
N THR A 571 -19.21 -3.19 -7.63
CA THR A 571 -19.00 -2.79 -9.02
C THR A 571 -17.51 -2.59 -9.33
N GLU A 572 -17.16 -2.51 -10.61
CA GLU A 572 -15.74 -2.34 -11.05
C GLU A 572 -15.16 -0.97 -10.69
N GLU A 573 -16.02 0.03 -10.47
CA GLU A 573 -15.67 1.42 -10.11
C GLU A 573 -15.46 1.60 -8.60
N GLU A 574 -16.02 0.70 -7.79
CA GLU A 574 -15.88 0.73 -6.34
C GLU A 574 -14.52 0.19 -5.90
N ILE A 575 -14.07 0.67 -4.74
CA ILE A 575 -12.82 0.22 -4.13
C ILE A 575 -12.92 -1.27 -3.82
N ASN A 576 -11.94 -2.04 -4.29
CA ASN A 576 -11.81 -3.45 -4.01
C ASN A 576 -10.54 -3.72 -3.20
N PRO A 577 -10.63 -3.87 -1.86
CA PRO A 577 -9.47 -4.14 -1.01
C PRO A 577 -8.69 -5.40 -1.38
N ILE A 578 -9.32 -6.42 -1.99
CA ILE A 578 -8.64 -7.65 -2.43
C ILE A 578 -7.78 -7.39 -3.67
N GLU A 579 -8.26 -6.55 -4.59
CA GLU A 579 -7.45 -6.10 -5.73
C GLU A 579 -6.25 -5.26 -5.28
N ILE A 580 -6.46 -4.33 -4.34
CA ILE A 580 -5.36 -3.51 -3.78
C ILE A 580 -4.34 -4.40 -3.06
N TYR A 581 -4.79 -5.37 -2.27
CA TYR A 581 -3.90 -6.32 -1.62
C TYR A 581 -3.10 -7.14 -2.65
N ALA A 582 -3.76 -7.65 -3.70
CA ALA A 582 -3.10 -8.36 -4.79
C ALA A 582 -2.11 -7.48 -5.59
N TYR A 583 -2.39 -6.17 -5.72
CA TYR A 583 -1.45 -5.21 -6.28
C TYR A 583 -0.18 -5.12 -5.43
N TYR A 584 -0.27 -4.97 -4.12
CA TYR A 584 0.91 -4.96 -3.24
C TYR A 584 1.67 -6.28 -3.28
N LEU A 585 0.98 -7.44 -3.22
CA LEU A 585 1.64 -8.74 -3.42
C LEU A 585 2.39 -8.78 -4.75
N GLY A 586 1.77 -8.29 -5.82
CA GLY A 586 2.36 -8.22 -7.14
C GLY A 586 3.60 -7.30 -7.21
N LEU A 587 3.69 -6.22 -6.43
CA LEU A 587 4.90 -5.37 -6.39
C LEU A 587 6.09 -6.11 -5.77
N TYR A 588 5.83 -6.91 -4.72
CA TYR A 588 6.85 -7.79 -4.15
C TYR A 588 7.23 -8.94 -5.08
N ILE A 589 6.29 -9.47 -5.88
CA ILE A 589 6.56 -10.53 -6.85
C ILE A 589 7.30 -10.00 -8.10
N ASN A 590 6.80 -8.91 -8.68
CA ASN A 590 7.22 -8.36 -9.97
C ASN A 590 8.01 -7.06 -9.79
N ASN A 591 9.33 -7.19 -9.63
CA ASN A 591 10.27 -6.07 -9.51
C ASN A 591 11.63 -6.47 -10.10
N GLN A 592 12.57 -5.53 -10.23
CA GLN A 592 13.84 -5.79 -10.92
C GLN A 592 14.82 -6.67 -10.14
N HIS A 593 14.51 -7.05 -8.90
CA HIS A 593 15.26 -8.10 -8.18
C HIS A 593 14.76 -9.49 -8.57
N ASN A 594 13.44 -9.66 -8.74
CA ASN A 594 12.79 -10.94 -8.98
C ASN A 594 12.55 -11.24 -10.48
N GLY A 595 12.41 -10.21 -11.31
CA GLY A 595 11.90 -10.31 -12.68
C GLY A 595 10.36 -10.21 -12.71
N ILE A 596 9.76 -10.72 -13.79
CA ILE A 596 8.33 -10.60 -14.05
C ILE A 596 7.73 -11.98 -14.27
N TYR A 597 6.71 -12.32 -13.49
CA TYR A 597 5.94 -13.54 -13.62
C TYR A 597 4.63 -13.28 -14.36
N LEU A 598 4.14 -14.30 -15.08
CA LEU A 598 2.89 -14.20 -15.84
C LEU A 598 1.88 -15.33 -15.50
N ASP A 599 2.31 -16.40 -14.84
CA ASP A 599 1.44 -17.54 -14.50
C ASP A 599 1.25 -17.68 -12.99
N TYR A 600 0.02 -17.45 -12.53
CA TYR A 600 -0.36 -17.45 -11.12
C TYR A 600 -1.44 -18.50 -10.84
N THR A 601 -1.29 -19.23 -9.74
CA THR A 601 -2.27 -20.22 -9.25
C THR A 601 -2.64 -19.94 -7.80
N LEU A 602 -3.93 -19.83 -7.51
CA LEU A 602 -4.46 -19.58 -6.15
C LEU A 602 -5.14 -20.82 -5.56
N ALA A 603 -4.96 -21.04 -4.26
CA ALA A 603 -5.78 -21.98 -3.48
C ALA A 603 -7.09 -21.33 -3.03
N PHE A 604 -8.11 -22.17 -2.80
CA PHE A 604 -9.40 -21.73 -2.26
C PHE A 604 -9.90 -22.68 -1.17
N PRO A 605 -10.71 -22.19 -0.21
CA PRO A 605 -11.41 -23.05 0.72
C PRO A 605 -12.44 -23.91 -0.01
N VAL A 606 -12.69 -25.11 0.51
CA VAL A 606 -13.67 -26.06 -0.05
C VAL A 606 -15.08 -25.45 -0.05
N THR A 607 -15.38 -24.58 0.92
CA THR A 607 -16.71 -24.00 1.14
C THR A 607 -17.10 -22.86 0.18
N TYR A 608 -16.15 -22.37 -0.63
CA TYR A 608 -16.36 -21.19 -1.46
C TYR A 608 -17.12 -21.51 -2.74
N GLU A 609 -18.21 -20.79 -2.95
CA GLU A 609 -19.02 -20.88 -4.16
C GLU A 609 -18.23 -20.38 -5.38
N LYS A 610 -18.54 -20.92 -6.56
CA LYS A 610 -17.86 -20.59 -7.83
C LYS A 610 -17.82 -19.09 -8.09
N GLU A 611 -18.92 -18.37 -7.89
CA GLU A 611 -19.01 -16.91 -8.09
C GLU A 611 -18.03 -16.13 -7.20
N VAL A 612 -17.84 -16.55 -5.95
CA VAL A 612 -16.87 -15.92 -5.03
C VAL A 612 -15.45 -16.19 -5.50
N ARG A 613 -15.13 -17.45 -5.86
CA ARG A 613 -13.81 -17.83 -6.38
C ARG A 613 -13.46 -17.06 -7.64
N ASP A 614 -14.39 -17.00 -8.61
CA ASP A 614 -14.21 -16.28 -9.88
C ASP A 614 -13.97 -14.78 -9.65
N LYS A 615 -14.70 -14.15 -8.70
CA LYS A 615 -14.51 -12.73 -8.38
C LYS A 615 -13.18 -12.46 -7.67
N ILE A 616 -12.71 -13.36 -6.81
CA ILE A 616 -11.37 -13.27 -6.21
C ILE A 616 -10.29 -13.40 -7.29
N LEU A 617 -10.39 -14.40 -8.18
CA LEU A 617 -9.47 -14.58 -9.30
C LEU A 617 -9.39 -13.31 -10.15
N LYS A 618 -10.53 -12.70 -10.49
CA LYS A 618 -10.58 -11.46 -11.27
C LYS A 618 -9.97 -10.26 -10.53
N SER A 619 -10.16 -10.18 -9.21
CA SER A 619 -9.56 -9.15 -8.34
C SER A 619 -8.03 -9.28 -8.30
N PHE A 620 -7.52 -10.50 -8.18
CA PHE A 620 -6.08 -10.80 -8.26
C PHE A 620 -5.52 -10.54 -9.65
N GLU A 621 -6.24 -10.92 -10.71
CA GLU A 621 -5.87 -10.63 -12.09
C GLU A 621 -5.67 -9.14 -12.31
N ARG A 622 -6.62 -8.30 -11.88
CA ARG A 622 -6.53 -6.84 -11.96
C ARG A 622 -5.33 -6.29 -11.18
N GLY A 623 -5.19 -6.70 -9.91
CA GLY A 623 -4.12 -6.23 -9.02
C GLY A 623 -2.73 -6.62 -9.52
N LEU A 624 -2.52 -7.90 -9.84
CA LEU A 624 -1.24 -8.42 -10.35
C LEU A 624 -0.89 -7.80 -11.71
N LYS A 625 -1.86 -7.68 -12.63
CA LYS A 625 -1.63 -7.05 -13.94
C LYS A 625 -1.16 -5.60 -13.80
N LYS A 626 -1.70 -4.85 -12.83
CA LYS A 626 -1.34 -3.45 -12.56
C LYS A 626 0.15 -3.27 -12.21
N THR A 627 0.81 -4.33 -11.72
CA THR A 627 2.24 -4.30 -11.36
C THR A 627 3.17 -4.46 -12.57
N LEU A 628 2.63 -4.91 -13.71
CA LEU A 628 3.41 -5.16 -14.91
C LEU A 628 3.76 -3.86 -15.63
N PRO A 629 5.00 -3.68 -16.11
CA PRO A 629 5.38 -2.57 -16.97
C PRO A 629 4.51 -2.46 -18.22
N MET A 630 4.22 -1.22 -18.64
CA MET A 630 3.41 -0.94 -19.84
C MET A 630 3.88 -1.66 -21.12
N PRO A 631 5.20 -1.78 -21.42
CA PRO A 631 5.64 -2.53 -22.60
C PRO A 631 5.28 -4.02 -22.58
N VAL A 632 5.13 -4.63 -21.39
CA VAL A 632 4.67 -6.02 -21.22
C VAL A 632 3.16 -6.08 -21.44
N GLN A 633 2.39 -5.17 -20.83
CA GLN A 633 0.94 -5.13 -20.98
C GLN A 633 0.48 -4.82 -22.42
N GLN A 634 1.28 -4.09 -23.18
CA GLN A 634 1.00 -3.75 -24.58
C GLN A 634 1.41 -4.87 -25.56
N ASP A 635 2.10 -5.90 -25.09
CA ASP A 635 2.49 -7.04 -25.92
C ASP A 635 1.41 -8.13 -25.89
N GLU A 636 0.70 -8.28 -27.01
CA GLU A 636 -0.41 -9.25 -27.11
C GLU A 636 0.05 -10.71 -26.91
N GLU A 637 1.27 -11.07 -27.31
CA GLU A 637 1.77 -12.45 -27.15
C GLU A 637 2.17 -12.74 -25.71
N LEU A 638 2.77 -11.78 -25.00
CA LEU A 638 3.05 -11.92 -23.57
C LEU A 638 1.75 -11.95 -22.76
N MET A 639 0.79 -11.07 -23.07
CA MET A 639 -0.48 -11.02 -22.35
C MET A 639 -1.39 -12.23 -22.60
N LYS A 640 -1.17 -13.02 -23.66
CA LYS A 640 -1.78 -14.36 -23.81
C LYS A 640 -1.25 -15.37 -22.80
N LYS A 641 -0.02 -15.18 -22.30
CA LYS A 641 0.58 -16.03 -21.26
C LYS A 641 0.14 -15.60 -19.86
N PHE A 642 -0.13 -14.31 -19.65
CA PHE A 642 -0.63 -13.78 -18.38
C PHE A 642 -1.95 -14.45 -17.99
N ARG A 643 -1.97 -15.11 -16.83
CA ARG A 643 -3.16 -15.78 -16.29
C ARG A 643 -3.12 -15.89 -14.78
N VAL A 644 -4.30 -15.78 -14.18
CA VAL A 644 -4.54 -16.09 -12.78
C VAL A 644 -5.58 -17.20 -12.73
N THR A 645 -5.20 -18.37 -12.22
CA THR A 645 -6.04 -19.57 -12.26
C THR A 645 -6.32 -20.11 -10.87
N GLY A 646 -7.47 -20.77 -10.70
CA GLY A 646 -7.76 -21.54 -9.49
C GLY A 646 -7.08 -22.90 -9.54
N GLY A 647 -6.35 -23.22 -8.47
CA GLY A 647 -5.72 -24.52 -8.25
C GLY A 647 -6.60 -25.46 -7.42
N ALA A 648 -5.96 -26.44 -6.79
CA ALA A 648 -6.61 -27.34 -5.83
C ALA A 648 -7.18 -26.57 -4.62
N THR A 649 -8.10 -27.21 -3.90
CA THR A 649 -8.54 -26.68 -2.59
C THR A 649 -7.37 -26.66 -1.61
N GLU A 650 -7.40 -25.78 -0.60
CA GLU A 650 -6.35 -25.68 0.44
C GLU A 650 -5.96 -27.05 1.04
N PRO A 651 -6.89 -27.85 1.58
CA PRO A 651 -6.53 -29.15 2.17
C PRO A 651 -6.05 -30.16 1.13
N ALA A 652 -6.56 -30.14 -0.10
CA ALA A 652 -6.07 -31.03 -1.16
C ALA A 652 -4.65 -30.65 -1.61
N ALA A 653 -4.37 -29.35 -1.77
CA ALA A 653 -3.03 -28.87 -2.07
C ALA A 653 -2.04 -29.29 -0.97
N TYR A 654 -2.41 -29.14 0.30
CA TYR A 654 -1.58 -29.62 1.40
C TYR A 654 -1.38 -31.14 1.35
N ALA A 655 -2.43 -31.93 1.10
CA ALA A 655 -2.31 -33.39 0.99
C ALA A 655 -1.28 -33.79 -0.07
N ILE A 656 -1.32 -33.16 -1.24
CA ILE A 656 -0.39 -33.41 -2.35
C ILE A 656 1.05 -33.18 -1.89
N CYS A 657 1.31 -32.07 -1.21
CA CYS A 657 2.62 -31.75 -0.67
C CYS A 657 3.04 -32.78 0.41
N ALA A 658 2.21 -32.96 1.44
CA ALA A 658 2.51 -33.85 2.57
C ALA A 658 2.72 -35.31 2.17
N LEU A 659 1.90 -35.85 1.25
CA LEU A 659 2.06 -37.24 0.81
C LEU A 659 3.42 -37.46 0.11
N GLN A 660 3.89 -36.49 -0.67
CA GLN A 660 5.21 -36.57 -1.29
C GLN A 660 6.33 -36.39 -0.26
N GLU A 661 6.21 -35.40 0.64
CA GLU A 661 7.22 -35.14 1.69
C GLU A 661 7.34 -36.28 2.72
N TYR A 662 6.27 -37.06 2.92
CA TYR A 662 6.28 -38.28 3.73
C TYR A 662 6.60 -39.55 2.91
N GLY A 663 6.97 -39.43 1.62
CA GLY A 663 7.46 -40.53 0.79
C GLY A 663 6.39 -41.56 0.40
N PHE A 664 5.14 -41.14 0.18
CA PHE A 664 4.09 -42.02 -0.32
C PHE A 664 4.16 -42.17 -1.86
N GLU A 665 4.69 -43.31 -2.30
CA GLU A 665 4.85 -43.67 -3.72
C GLU A 665 4.00 -44.91 -4.05
N PRO A 666 2.67 -44.78 -4.24
CA PRO A 666 1.83 -45.92 -4.63
C PRO A 666 2.21 -46.42 -6.03
N GLU A 667 2.32 -47.74 -6.19
CA GLU A 667 2.65 -48.39 -7.47
C GLU A 667 1.51 -49.31 -7.95
N GLY A 668 1.22 -49.29 -9.24
CA GLY A 668 0.23 -50.14 -9.88
C GLY A 668 -1.19 -49.91 -9.35
N ASP A 669 -1.76 -50.94 -8.72
CA ASP A 669 -3.11 -50.91 -8.17
C ASP A 669 -3.14 -50.48 -6.69
N ASP A 670 -1.99 -50.13 -6.09
CA ASP A 670 -1.91 -49.67 -4.71
C ASP A 670 -2.54 -48.27 -4.55
N VAL A 671 -3.25 -48.12 -3.44
CA VAL A 671 -3.98 -46.89 -3.11
C VAL A 671 -3.67 -46.48 -1.68
N THR A 672 -3.24 -45.23 -1.52
CA THR A 672 -3.05 -44.59 -0.22
C THR A 672 -4.32 -43.83 0.14
N TYR A 673 -5.00 -44.26 1.20
CA TYR A 673 -6.16 -43.55 1.75
C TYR A 673 -5.71 -42.47 2.72
N TYR A 674 -6.28 -41.27 2.60
CA TYR A 674 -5.91 -40.15 3.45
C TYR A 674 -7.12 -39.39 3.98
N GLY A 675 -6.92 -38.70 5.10
CA GLY A 675 -7.80 -37.65 5.59
C GLY A 675 -6.98 -36.46 6.07
N VAL A 676 -7.28 -35.25 5.61
CA VAL A 676 -6.63 -34.02 6.04
C VAL A 676 -7.45 -33.35 7.13
N PHE A 677 -6.79 -32.99 8.23
CA PHE A 677 -7.33 -32.09 9.25
C PHE A 677 -6.56 -30.78 9.17
N ASP A 678 -7.03 -29.85 8.34
CA ASP A 678 -6.38 -28.56 8.14
C ASP A 678 -6.86 -27.58 9.19
N PHE A 679 -6.07 -27.45 10.27
CA PHE A 679 -6.40 -26.61 11.41
C PHE A 679 -5.71 -25.24 11.26
N GLY A 680 -6.42 -24.32 10.62
CA GLY A 680 -5.94 -22.97 10.35
C GLY A 680 -6.16 -21.99 11.52
N GLY A 681 -5.90 -20.72 11.25
CA GLY A 681 -6.15 -19.63 12.19
C GLY A 681 -7.64 -19.24 12.31
N GLY A 682 -8.42 -19.38 11.23
CA GLY A 682 -9.82 -18.94 11.19
C GLY A 682 -10.85 -20.03 11.00
N THR A 683 -10.47 -21.18 10.42
CA THR A 683 -11.35 -22.31 10.13
C THR A 683 -10.57 -23.61 10.25
N THR A 684 -11.30 -24.72 10.35
CA THR A 684 -10.75 -26.05 10.17
C THR A 684 -11.44 -26.71 9.00
N ASP A 685 -10.69 -27.16 8.02
CA ASP A 685 -11.23 -27.78 6.81
C ASP A 685 -10.79 -29.26 6.73
N PHE A 686 -11.71 -30.12 6.30
CA PHE A 686 -11.46 -31.56 6.15
C PHE A 686 -11.50 -31.95 4.68
N ASP A 687 -10.57 -32.78 4.26
CA ASP A 687 -10.58 -33.41 2.94
C ASP A 687 -10.29 -34.90 3.05
N PHE A 688 -11.07 -35.72 2.34
CA PHE A 688 -10.94 -37.17 2.38
C PHE A 688 -10.84 -37.72 0.96
N GLY A 689 -9.86 -38.59 0.76
CA GLY A 689 -9.57 -39.06 -0.58
C GLY A 689 -8.62 -40.24 -0.66
N ILE A 690 -8.18 -40.46 -1.89
CA ILE A 690 -7.19 -41.46 -2.27
C ILE A 690 -6.07 -40.84 -3.09
N TRP A 691 -4.87 -41.39 -2.91
CA TRP A 691 -3.66 -41.09 -3.65
C TRP A 691 -3.17 -42.36 -4.34
N ARG A 692 -3.01 -42.31 -5.66
CA ARG A 692 -2.65 -43.46 -6.50
C ARG A 692 -1.74 -43.05 -7.66
N GLU A 693 -1.09 -44.04 -8.26
CA GLU A 693 -0.36 -43.85 -9.52
C GLU A 693 -1.30 -43.38 -10.65
N ALA A 694 -0.80 -42.54 -11.54
CA ALA A 694 -1.52 -42.12 -12.72
C ALA A 694 -1.69 -43.27 -13.73
N GLY A 695 -2.93 -43.49 -14.16
CA GLY A 695 -3.24 -44.56 -15.09
C GLY A 695 -2.84 -44.27 -16.54
N LEU A 696 -3.09 -45.22 -17.44
CA LEU A 696 -2.79 -45.11 -18.88
C LEU A 696 -3.42 -43.88 -19.58
N LYS A 697 -4.58 -43.41 -19.11
CA LYS A 697 -5.26 -42.22 -19.63
C LYS A 697 -4.75 -40.90 -19.02
N GLU A 698 -3.85 -41.00 -18.05
CA GLU A 698 -3.36 -39.91 -17.19
C GLU A 698 -1.83 -39.80 -17.23
N ARG A 699 -1.17 -40.46 -18.19
CA ARG A 699 0.31 -40.55 -18.37
C ARG A 699 1.12 -39.25 -18.36
N ARG A 700 0.50 -38.08 -18.30
CA ARG A 700 1.18 -36.79 -18.14
C ARG A 700 1.49 -36.47 -16.66
N TYR A 701 0.89 -37.21 -15.75
CA TYR A 701 1.01 -37.07 -14.32
C TYR A 701 1.72 -38.29 -13.76
N ASP A 702 2.39 -38.12 -12.63
CA ASP A 702 2.95 -39.21 -11.84
C ASP A 702 1.85 -39.78 -10.93
N TYR A 703 1.08 -38.89 -10.32
CA TYR A 703 0.07 -39.24 -9.33
C TYR A 703 -1.29 -38.62 -9.61
N VAL A 704 -2.32 -39.26 -9.06
CA VAL A 704 -3.68 -38.74 -9.03
C VAL A 704 -4.16 -38.70 -7.60
N ILE A 705 -4.62 -37.53 -7.19
CA ILE A 705 -5.38 -37.35 -5.96
C ILE A 705 -6.87 -37.27 -6.30
N GLU A 706 -7.66 -38.15 -5.72
CA GLU A 706 -9.12 -38.13 -5.85
C GLU A 706 -9.75 -37.90 -4.49
N HIS A 707 -10.40 -36.77 -4.33
CA HIS A 707 -11.11 -36.42 -3.11
C HIS A 707 -12.61 -36.45 -3.36
N PHE A 708 -13.36 -37.07 -2.45
CA PHE A 708 -14.77 -37.42 -2.66
C PHE A 708 -15.68 -37.07 -1.50
N SER A 709 -15.10 -36.59 -0.40
CA SER A 709 -15.85 -35.97 0.67
C SER A 709 -15.00 -34.87 1.29
N SER A 710 -15.67 -33.84 1.78
CA SER A 710 -15.06 -32.72 2.47
C SER A 710 -15.99 -32.29 3.60
N GLY A 711 -15.40 -31.76 4.66
CA GLY A 711 -16.13 -31.23 5.79
C GLY A 711 -15.37 -30.05 6.39
N GLY A 712 -15.80 -29.62 7.56
CA GLY A 712 -15.06 -28.59 8.28
C GLY A 712 -15.87 -28.00 9.40
N ASP A 713 -15.21 -27.12 10.14
CA ASP A 713 -15.76 -26.36 11.24
C ASP A 713 -15.31 -24.90 11.10
N ARG A 714 -16.25 -24.06 10.67
CA ARG A 714 -16.01 -22.63 10.40
C ARG A 714 -15.67 -21.82 11.66
N TYR A 715 -15.91 -22.38 12.84
CA TYR A 715 -15.65 -21.72 14.11
C TYR A 715 -14.50 -22.38 14.89
N LEU A 716 -13.93 -23.47 14.38
CA LEU A 716 -12.71 -24.04 14.93
C LEU A 716 -11.50 -23.46 14.20
N GLY A 717 -10.81 -22.54 14.84
CA GLY A 717 -9.58 -21.93 14.34
C GLY A 717 -8.82 -21.33 15.52
N GLY A 718 -7.51 -21.17 15.43
CA GLY A 718 -6.71 -20.61 16.52
C GLY A 718 -7.23 -19.26 17.03
N GLU A 719 -7.61 -18.34 16.13
CA GLU A 719 -8.17 -17.04 16.50
C GLU A 719 -9.59 -17.14 17.09
N ASN A 720 -10.45 -18.03 16.56
CA ASN A 720 -11.79 -18.21 17.12
C ASN A 720 -11.72 -18.81 18.53
N ILE A 721 -10.77 -19.73 18.77
CA ILE A 721 -10.49 -20.24 20.12
C ILE A 721 -10.04 -19.09 21.00
N LEU A 722 -9.08 -18.27 20.57
CA LEU A 722 -8.63 -17.13 21.37
C LEU A 722 -9.76 -16.12 21.66
N GLU A 723 -10.62 -15.81 20.69
CA GLU A 723 -11.79 -14.96 20.91
C GLU A 723 -12.77 -15.57 21.90
N LEU A 724 -13.01 -16.89 21.83
CA LEU A 724 -13.82 -17.63 22.80
C LEU A 724 -13.23 -17.53 24.22
N LEU A 725 -11.92 -17.70 24.36
CA LEU A 725 -11.22 -17.58 25.64
C LEU A 725 -11.29 -16.15 26.18
N ALA A 726 -11.00 -15.15 25.33
CA ALA A 726 -11.05 -13.74 25.69
C ALA A 726 -12.46 -13.32 26.14
N PHE A 727 -13.51 -13.80 25.45
CA PHE A 727 -14.89 -13.57 25.87
C PHE A 727 -15.19 -14.18 27.24
N GLN A 728 -14.72 -15.40 27.50
CA GLN A 728 -14.90 -16.05 28.80
C GLN A 728 -14.17 -15.27 29.91
N VAL A 729 -12.95 -14.81 29.65
CA VAL A 729 -12.19 -13.95 30.57
C VAL A 729 -12.93 -12.64 30.85
N PHE A 730 -13.42 -11.94 29.82
CA PHE A 730 -14.19 -10.71 30.02
C PHE A 730 -15.47 -10.93 30.83
N LYS A 731 -16.17 -12.03 30.56
CA LYS A 731 -17.37 -12.43 31.30
C LYS A 731 -17.07 -12.69 32.78
N ASN A 732 -15.96 -13.37 33.09
CA ASN A 732 -15.52 -13.58 34.47
C ASN A 732 -15.12 -12.25 35.15
N ASN A 733 -14.60 -11.29 34.39
CA ASN A 733 -14.18 -9.98 34.86
C ASN A 733 -15.23 -8.86 34.69
N GLN A 734 -16.51 -9.22 34.55
CA GLN A 734 -17.60 -8.28 34.27
C GLN A 734 -17.74 -7.12 35.28
N LYS A 735 -17.25 -7.27 36.51
CA LYS A 735 -17.27 -6.21 37.52
C LYS A 735 -16.28 -5.10 37.14
N THR A 736 -15.03 -5.49 36.90
CA THR A 736 -13.95 -4.62 36.41
C THR A 736 -14.36 -3.92 35.11
N MET A 737 -14.95 -4.66 34.16
CA MET A 737 -15.40 -4.08 32.89
C MET A 737 -16.44 -2.96 33.08
N ARG A 738 -17.34 -3.09 34.06
CA ARG A 738 -18.31 -2.04 34.40
C ARG A 738 -17.66 -0.85 35.11
N GLU A 739 -16.74 -1.11 36.04
CA GLU A 739 -16.03 -0.07 36.78
C GLU A 739 -15.24 0.86 35.84
N TYR A 740 -14.58 0.29 34.83
CA TYR A 740 -13.82 1.03 33.83
C TYR A 740 -14.62 1.45 32.59
N ASN A 741 -15.91 1.10 32.53
CA ASN A 741 -16.80 1.33 31.39
C ASN A 741 -16.24 0.79 30.05
N ILE A 742 -15.70 -0.42 30.10
CA ILE A 742 -15.13 -1.16 28.97
C ILE A 742 -16.23 -2.05 28.36
N SER A 743 -16.28 -2.11 27.03
CA SER A 743 -17.10 -3.06 26.28
C SER A 743 -16.25 -3.94 25.36
N PHE A 744 -16.81 -5.06 24.93
CA PHE A 744 -16.17 -6.06 24.09
C PHE A 744 -17.20 -6.71 23.15
N THR A 745 -16.73 -7.43 22.13
CA THR A 745 -17.59 -8.06 21.12
C THR A 745 -18.14 -9.41 21.58
N LEU A 746 -19.18 -9.90 20.89
CA LEU A 746 -19.71 -11.25 21.06
C LEU A 746 -19.16 -12.16 19.95
N PRO A 747 -18.26 -13.11 20.26
CA PRO A 747 -17.81 -14.10 19.28
C PRO A 747 -18.96 -15.00 18.81
N ALA A 748 -18.81 -15.59 17.62
CA ALA A 748 -19.90 -16.28 16.93
C ALA A 748 -20.50 -17.49 17.69
N GLU A 749 -19.69 -18.23 18.47
CA GLU A 749 -20.16 -19.39 19.26
C GLU A 749 -20.56 -19.03 20.70
N CYS A 750 -20.50 -17.75 21.07
CA CYS A 750 -20.81 -17.29 22.43
C CYS A 750 -22.26 -16.82 22.57
N GLU A 751 -22.79 -16.94 23.79
CA GLU A 751 -24.12 -16.45 24.14
C GLU A 751 -24.04 -15.22 25.06
N LYS A 752 -25.03 -14.33 24.93
CA LYS A 752 -25.21 -13.22 25.89
C LYS A 752 -25.50 -13.78 27.28
N PHE A 753 -24.95 -13.15 28.30
CA PHE A 753 -25.16 -13.50 29.70
C PHE A 753 -25.98 -12.41 30.43
N PRO A 754 -26.65 -12.74 31.55
CA PRO A 754 -27.39 -11.74 32.33
C PRO A 754 -26.49 -10.56 32.74
N GLY A 755 -26.95 -9.32 32.48
CA GLY A 755 -26.16 -8.11 32.79
C GLY A 755 -25.15 -7.71 31.71
N SER A 756 -25.18 -8.33 30.53
CA SER A 756 -24.29 -8.02 29.39
C SER A 756 -24.76 -6.85 28.51
N GLU A 757 -25.92 -6.25 28.80
CA GLU A 757 -26.60 -5.27 27.93
C GLU A 757 -25.73 -4.06 27.60
N THR A 758 -24.85 -3.65 28.52
CA THR A 758 -23.93 -2.53 28.34
C THR A 758 -22.49 -2.95 28.10
N LEU A 759 -22.18 -4.25 28.17
CA LEU A 759 -20.83 -4.79 28.01
C LEU A 759 -20.58 -5.31 26.59
N ILE A 760 -21.61 -5.82 25.92
CA ILE A 760 -21.50 -6.41 24.59
C ILE A 760 -22.03 -5.45 23.52
N ASN A 761 -21.17 -5.01 22.61
CA ASN A 761 -21.53 -4.24 21.42
C ASN A 761 -20.47 -4.39 20.30
N GLU A 762 -20.74 -3.81 19.13
CA GLU A 762 -19.87 -3.86 17.94
C GLU A 762 -19.20 -2.50 17.66
N SER A 763 -18.80 -1.76 18.70
CA SER A 763 -18.01 -0.52 18.54
C SER A 763 -16.55 -0.84 18.21
N GLN A 764 -15.83 0.14 17.65
CA GLN A 764 -14.39 0.03 17.37
C GLN A 764 -13.59 -0.31 18.64
N GLU A 765 -13.94 0.30 19.78
CA GLU A 765 -13.31 0.05 21.08
C GLU A 765 -13.56 -1.38 21.52
N SER A 766 -14.76 -1.92 21.31
CA SER A 766 -15.08 -3.30 21.64
C SER A 766 -14.28 -4.31 20.82
N TYR A 767 -14.09 -4.05 19.52
CA TYR A 767 -13.22 -4.88 18.67
C TYR A 767 -11.76 -4.78 19.09
N LEU A 768 -11.26 -3.58 19.39
CA LEU A 768 -9.87 -3.38 19.82
C LEU A 768 -9.61 -4.03 21.18
N ASN A 769 -10.52 -3.87 22.15
CA ASN A 769 -10.45 -4.50 23.46
C ASN A 769 -10.43 -6.03 23.35
N MET A 770 -11.28 -6.60 22.48
CA MET A 770 -11.25 -8.03 22.18
C MET A 770 -9.87 -8.44 21.65
N LYS A 771 -9.35 -7.71 20.67
CA LYS A 771 -8.05 -8.03 20.08
C LYS A 771 -6.90 -7.91 21.08
N GLN A 772 -6.88 -6.85 21.90
CA GLN A 772 -5.85 -6.64 22.93
C GLN A 772 -5.83 -7.78 23.95
N LEU A 773 -7.00 -8.24 24.41
CA LEU A 773 -7.07 -9.37 25.32
C LEU A 773 -6.66 -10.68 24.63
N VAL A 774 -7.12 -10.92 23.40
CA VAL A 774 -6.73 -12.08 22.57
C VAL A 774 -5.21 -12.20 22.49
N GLU A 775 -4.50 -11.11 22.19
CA GLU A 775 -3.04 -11.13 22.09
C GLU A 775 -2.36 -11.35 23.43
N LYS A 776 -2.96 -10.88 24.53
CA LYS A 776 -2.44 -11.12 25.89
C LYS A 776 -2.62 -12.55 26.39
N ILE A 777 -3.61 -13.28 25.87
CA ILE A 777 -3.85 -14.68 26.26
C ILE A 777 -3.39 -15.68 25.20
N ARG A 778 -2.96 -15.21 24.01
CA ARG A 778 -2.32 -16.02 22.96
C ARG A 778 -1.25 -16.99 23.47
N PRO A 779 -0.36 -16.60 24.40
CA PRO A 779 0.62 -17.53 24.98
C PRO A 779 0.02 -18.84 25.51
N LEU A 780 -1.20 -18.84 26.08
CA LEU A 780 -1.87 -20.06 26.59
C LEU A 780 -2.23 -21.04 25.48
N TRP A 781 -2.52 -20.53 24.29
CA TRP A 781 -2.87 -21.33 23.12
C TRP A 781 -1.62 -21.84 22.40
N GLU A 782 -0.64 -20.96 22.20
CA GLU A 782 0.56 -21.26 21.40
C GLU A 782 1.63 -22.01 22.22
N LYS A 783 1.61 -21.88 23.55
CA LYS A 783 2.49 -22.58 24.49
C LYS A 783 3.98 -22.44 24.14
N HIS A 784 4.42 -21.23 23.82
CA HIS A 784 5.85 -20.94 23.65
C HIS A 784 6.61 -21.14 24.96
N GLU A 785 7.92 -21.36 24.88
CA GLU A 785 8.76 -21.57 26.06
C GLU A 785 8.64 -20.40 27.05
N GLY A 786 8.35 -20.72 28.32
CA GLY A 786 8.20 -19.73 29.40
C GLY A 786 6.82 -19.07 29.52
N TYR A 787 5.83 -19.48 28.72
CA TYR A 787 4.49 -18.89 28.78
C TYR A 787 3.82 -19.03 30.15
N GLU A 788 4.13 -20.08 30.92
CA GLU A 788 3.51 -20.36 32.21
C GLU A 788 3.75 -19.22 33.20
N GLU A 789 4.95 -18.60 33.19
CA GLU A 789 5.33 -17.49 34.06
C GLU A 789 4.41 -16.28 33.90
N GLU A 790 3.85 -16.08 32.69
CA GLU A 790 2.92 -14.99 32.38
C GLU A 790 1.57 -15.13 33.11
N PHE A 791 1.18 -16.36 33.50
CA PHE A 791 -0.13 -16.66 34.11
C PHE A 791 -0.06 -17.19 35.55
N GLU A 792 1.13 -17.48 36.10
CA GLU A 792 1.31 -18.01 37.47
C GLU A 792 0.58 -17.21 38.56
N ARG A 793 0.45 -15.89 38.36
CA ARG A 793 -0.18 -14.99 39.34
C ARG A 793 -1.71 -15.03 39.31
N GLY A 794 -2.33 -15.75 38.37
CA GLY A 794 -3.78 -15.79 38.16
C GLY A 794 -4.36 -14.44 37.71
N MET A 795 -3.51 -13.54 37.23
CA MET A 795 -3.88 -12.19 36.83
C MET A 795 -2.91 -11.67 35.77
N ILE A 796 -3.45 -11.05 34.72
CA ILE A 796 -2.69 -10.34 33.69
C ILE A 796 -3.04 -8.86 33.67
N ARG A 797 -2.16 -8.05 33.10
CA ARG A 797 -2.38 -6.61 32.88
C ARG A 797 -2.53 -6.32 31.40
N VAL A 798 -3.62 -5.65 31.06
CA VAL A 798 -3.97 -5.34 29.66
C VAL A 798 -4.35 -3.87 29.56
N ASP A 799 -3.84 -3.19 28.54
CA ASP A 799 -4.31 -1.86 28.17
C ASP A 799 -5.60 -2.04 27.36
N LEU A 800 -6.64 -1.29 27.72
CA LEU A 800 -7.99 -1.38 27.12
C LEU A 800 -8.56 0.03 26.92
N PHE A 801 -9.72 0.15 26.28
CA PHE A 801 -10.40 1.42 26.01
C PHE A 801 -11.81 1.45 26.60
N ASP A 802 -12.18 2.57 27.22
CA ASP A 802 -13.58 2.80 27.60
C ASP A 802 -14.46 3.14 26.39
N LYS A 803 -15.78 3.16 26.58
CA LYS A 803 -16.76 3.50 25.52
C LYS A 803 -16.64 4.92 24.94
N ALA A 804 -15.84 5.79 25.54
CA ALA A 804 -15.54 7.12 25.01
C ALA A 804 -14.21 7.16 24.25
N GLY A 805 -13.52 6.02 24.11
CA GLY A 805 -12.25 5.90 23.41
C GLY A 805 -11.03 6.25 24.26
N HIS A 806 -11.18 6.46 25.57
CA HIS A 806 -10.02 6.75 26.42
C HIS A 806 -9.33 5.46 26.85
N ALA A 807 -8.01 5.41 26.67
CA ALA A 807 -7.18 4.31 27.14
C ALA A 807 -7.25 4.18 28.68
N LYS A 808 -7.41 2.94 29.14
CA LYS A 808 -7.29 2.45 30.51
C LYS A 808 -6.07 1.56 30.52
N LEU A 809 -4.97 2.07 31.05
CA LEU A 809 -3.69 1.36 31.05
C LEU A 809 -3.62 0.39 32.23
N ASN A 810 -2.98 -0.76 32.01
CA ASN A 810 -2.70 -1.79 33.01
C ASN A 810 -3.94 -2.26 33.79
N VAL A 811 -5.06 -2.49 33.09
CA VAL A 811 -6.27 -3.05 33.71
C VAL A 811 -5.95 -4.46 34.19
N GLU A 812 -6.17 -4.70 35.47
CA GLU A 812 -5.95 -6.01 36.11
C GLU A 812 -7.11 -6.95 35.78
N ILE A 813 -6.80 -8.04 35.07
CA ILE A 813 -7.74 -9.05 34.60
C ILE A 813 -7.42 -10.37 35.28
N LEU A 814 -8.39 -10.94 36.00
CA LEU A 814 -8.25 -12.27 36.60
C LEU A 814 -8.32 -13.35 35.52
N ILE A 815 -7.42 -14.32 35.60
CA ILE A 815 -7.32 -15.44 34.66
C ILE A 815 -7.38 -16.75 35.45
N ASP A 816 -8.27 -17.64 35.02
CA ASP A 816 -8.34 -19.03 35.48
C ASP A 816 -7.75 -19.90 34.38
N GLN A 817 -6.46 -20.25 34.50
CA GLN A 817 -5.74 -21.00 33.48
C GLN A 817 -6.36 -22.39 33.25
N ASP A 818 -6.73 -23.09 34.31
CA ASP A 818 -7.32 -24.44 34.23
C ASP A 818 -8.67 -24.40 33.49
N GLU A 819 -9.50 -23.39 33.73
CA GLU A 819 -10.74 -23.19 32.99
C GLU A 819 -10.49 -22.98 31.49
N LEU A 820 -9.53 -22.12 31.14
CA LEU A 820 -9.22 -21.80 29.75
C LEU A 820 -8.64 -23.02 29.00
N GLU A 821 -7.75 -23.78 29.63
CA GLU A 821 -7.20 -25.00 29.05
C GLU A 821 -8.28 -26.06 28.81
N GLN A 822 -9.22 -26.24 29.75
CA GLN A 822 -10.38 -27.13 29.56
C GLN A 822 -11.30 -26.69 28.40
N ILE A 823 -11.47 -25.38 28.20
CA ILE A 823 -12.24 -24.85 27.07
C ILE A 823 -11.55 -25.17 25.74
N ILE A 824 -10.23 -24.99 25.67
CA ILE A 824 -9.42 -25.35 24.49
C ILE A 824 -9.59 -26.84 24.18
N GLU A 825 -9.34 -27.72 25.15
CA GLU A 825 -9.42 -29.17 24.96
C GLU A 825 -10.80 -29.60 24.47
N LYS A 826 -11.86 -29.14 25.16
CA LYS A 826 -13.25 -29.50 24.82
C LYS A 826 -13.63 -29.03 23.42
N ARG A 827 -13.16 -27.85 23.00
CA ARG A 827 -13.50 -27.29 21.69
C ARG A 827 -12.79 -28.04 20.55
N ILE A 828 -11.53 -28.41 20.74
CA ILE A 828 -10.76 -29.22 19.79
C ILE A 828 -11.33 -30.64 19.73
N GLU A 829 -11.67 -31.23 20.88
CA GLU A 829 -12.27 -32.56 20.97
C GLU A 829 -13.56 -32.66 20.14
N LYS A 830 -14.41 -31.62 20.19
CA LYS A 830 -15.60 -31.50 19.33
C LYS A 830 -15.24 -31.48 17.83
N GLY A 831 -14.17 -30.78 17.46
CA GLY A 831 -13.65 -30.74 16.10
C GLY A 831 -13.18 -32.10 15.59
N ILE A 832 -12.41 -32.81 16.42
CA ILE A 832 -11.92 -34.16 16.13
C ILE A 832 -13.08 -35.14 16.01
N HIS A 833 -14.09 -35.04 16.87
CA HIS A 833 -15.31 -35.82 16.74
C HIS A 833 -15.98 -35.61 15.37
N ASN A 834 -16.17 -34.34 14.96
CA ASN A 834 -16.74 -34.01 13.64
C ASN A 834 -15.89 -34.53 12.48
N PHE A 835 -14.55 -34.53 12.62
CA PHE A 835 -13.65 -35.11 11.64
C PHE A 835 -13.89 -36.60 11.47
N PHE A 836 -13.91 -37.38 12.56
CA PHE A 836 -14.15 -38.83 12.49
C PHE A 836 -15.55 -39.20 11.99
N GLU A 837 -16.58 -38.42 12.32
CA GLU A 837 -17.92 -38.59 11.73
C GLU A 837 -17.92 -38.35 10.22
N SER A 838 -17.22 -37.32 9.75
CA SER A 838 -17.08 -37.03 8.32
C SER A 838 -16.27 -38.12 7.61
N LEU A 839 -15.16 -38.53 8.21
CA LEU A 839 -14.30 -39.62 7.75
C LEU A 839 -15.08 -40.92 7.56
N ARG A 840 -15.87 -41.31 8.57
CA ARG A 840 -16.73 -42.50 8.51
C ARG A 840 -17.69 -42.40 7.32
N ARG A 841 -18.39 -41.28 7.16
CA ARG A 841 -19.35 -41.09 6.06
C ARG A 841 -18.65 -41.19 4.69
N ALA A 842 -17.47 -40.57 4.56
CA ALA A 842 -16.68 -40.59 3.34
C ALA A 842 -16.30 -42.03 2.93
N PHE A 843 -15.77 -42.82 3.86
CA PHE A 843 -15.24 -44.16 3.55
C PHE A 843 -16.29 -45.28 3.58
N THR A 844 -17.45 -45.10 4.22
CA THR A 844 -18.54 -46.10 4.23
C THR A 844 -19.21 -46.24 2.84
N GLN A 845 -19.14 -45.22 2.00
CA GLN A 845 -19.66 -45.25 0.62
C GLN A 845 -18.69 -45.87 -0.40
N SER A 846 -17.41 -45.98 -0.04
CA SER A 846 -16.38 -46.67 -0.83
C SER A 846 -16.37 -48.17 -0.47
N GLU A 847 -15.77 -49.04 -1.27
CA GLU A 847 -15.64 -50.48 -0.97
C GLU A 847 -14.80 -50.71 0.32
N SER A 848 -15.42 -50.51 1.48
CA SER A 848 -14.80 -50.46 2.81
C SER A 848 -13.97 -51.69 3.16
N SER A 849 -14.30 -52.84 2.55
CA SER A 849 -13.55 -54.10 2.66
C SER A 849 -12.10 -54.07 2.14
N LYS A 850 -11.69 -53.01 1.41
CA LYS A 850 -10.32 -52.87 0.87
C LYS A 850 -9.41 -51.94 1.67
N ILE A 851 -9.96 -51.19 2.63
CA ILE A 851 -9.21 -50.18 3.39
C ILE A 851 -8.38 -50.89 4.46
N LYS A 852 -7.06 -50.92 4.27
CA LYS A 852 -6.12 -51.47 5.27
C LYS A 852 -5.69 -50.42 6.30
N LYS A 853 -5.54 -49.17 5.85
CA LYS A 853 -4.96 -48.08 6.63
C LYS A 853 -5.40 -46.74 6.06
N ILE A 854 -5.69 -45.79 6.95
CA ILE A 854 -6.02 -44.39 6.63
C ILE A 854 -4.95 -43.49 7.27
N ASN A 855 -4.32 -42.67 6.44
CA ASN A 855 -3.28 -41.74 6.86
C ASN A 855 -3.91 -40.38 7.16
N ILE A 856 -3.91 -39.96 8.44
CA ILE A 856 -4.45 -38.68 8.88
C ILE A 856 -3.34 -37.64 8.81
N LEU A 857 -3.45 -36.69 7.90
CA LEU A 857 -2.50 -35.61 7.68
C LEU A 857 -2.96 -34.38 8.47
N LEU A 858 -2.23 -34.00 9.51
CA LEU A 858 -2.48 -32.75 10.23
C LEU A 858 -1.88 -31.59 9.44
N ALA A 859 -2.63 -30.51 9.25
CA ALA A 859 -2.20 -29.31 8.53
C ALA A 859 -2.53 -28.03 9.31
N GLY A 860 -2.04 -26.91 8.79
CA GLY A 860 -2.26 -25.59 9.35
C GLY A 860 -1.44 -25.32 10.61
N ASN A 861 -1.30 -24.04 10.97
CA ASN A 861 -0.44 -23.63 12.08
C ASN A 861 -1.01 -24.10 13.44
N SER A 862 -2.34 -24.11 13.60
CA SER A 862 -2.99 -24.60 14.81
C SER A 862 -2.84 -26.11 15.00
N GLY A 863 -2.61 -26.85 13.90
CA GLY A 863 -2.33 -28.28 13.93
C GLY A 863 -1.03 -28.66 14.64
N LYS A 864 -0.11 -27.69 14.82
CA LYS A 864 1.17 -27.90 15.53
C LYS A 864 0.99 -28.04 17.05
N SER A 865 -0.17 -27.66 17.59
CA SER A 865 -0.42 -27.70 19.02
C SER A 865 -0.34 -29.13 19.57
N PRO A 866 0.45 -29.41 20.63
CA PRO A 866 0.51 -30.72 21.26
C PRO A 866 -0.85 -31.23 21.75
N VAL A 867 -1.77 -30.33 22.09
CA VAL A 867 -3.14 -30.65 22.51
C VAL A 867 -3.88 -31.41 21.41
N VAL A 868 -3.70 -31.00 20.15
CA VAL A 868 -4.34 -31.62 18.98
C VAL A 868 -3.87 -33.07 18.83
N MET A 869 -2.55 -33.28 18.84
CA MET A 869 -1.96 -34.62 18.72
C MET A 869 -2.42 -35.55 19.86
N ASN A 870 -2.40 -35.07 21.10
CA ASN A 870 -2.84 -35.84 22.27
C ASN A 870 -4.32 -36.25 22.18
N LEU A 871 -5.19 -35.32 21.79
CA LEU A 871 -6.62 -35.61 21.64
C LEU A 871 -6.90 -36.56 20.48
N PHE A 872 -6.18 -36.45 19.36
CA PHE A 872 -6.30 -37.40 18.25
C PHE A 872 -5.90 -38.81 18.67
N ASN A 873 -4.76 -38.98 19.35
CA ASN A 873 -4.34 -40.29 19.87
C ASN A 873 -5.39 -40.90 20.80
N LYS A 874 -5.90 -40.12 21.76
CA LYS A 874 -6.97 -40.53 22.68
C LYS A 874 -8.26 -40.94 21.94
N TRP A 875 -8.64 -40.19 20.91
CA TRP A 875 -9.81 -40.51 20.08
C TRP A 875 -9.62 -41.76 19.25
N ILE A 876 -8.46 -41.96 18.63
CA ILE A 876 -8.15 -43.18 17.89
C ILE A 876 -8.24 -44.40 18.79
N GLU A 877 -7.67 -44.36 20.00
CA GLU A 877 -7.79 -45.46 20.97
C GLU A 877 -9.27 -45.78 21.29
N THR A 878 -10.09 -44.75 21.46
CA THR A 878 -11.53 -44.89 21.74
C THR A 878 -12.30 -45.43 20.55
N GLU A 879 -12.01 -44.96 19.33
CA GLU A 879 -12.64 -45.38 18.08
C GLU A 879 -12.29 -46.83 17.72
N VAL A 880 -11.02 -47.22 17.89
CA VAL A 880 -10.56 -48.60 17.70
C VAL A 880 -11.26 -49.54 18.68
N GLN A 881 -11.57 -49.10 19.91
CA GLN A 881 -12.33 -49.89 20.88
C GLN A 881 -13.83 -49.99 20.58
N ASN A 882 -14.41 -49.00 19.88
CA ASN A 882 -15.83 -48.96 19.50
C ASN A 882 -16.15 -49.70 18.18
N THR A 883 -15.31 -50.66 17.76
CA THR A 883 -15.37 -51.48 16.53
C THR A 883 -16.56 -52.45 16.45
N LEU A 884 -17.77 -51.97 16.74
CA LEU A 884 -19.03 -52.63 16.38
C LEU A 884 -19.50 -52.24 14.96
N ASN A 885 -18.94 -51.18 14.35
CA ASN A 885 -19.44 -50.59 13.09
C ASN A 885 -18.43 -50.54 11.92
N TRP A 886 -17.16 -50.96 12.11
CA TRP A 886 -16.21 -51.15 11.00
C TRP A 886 -16.04 -52.65 10.75
N PRO A 887 -16.39 -53.19 9.56
CA PRO A 887 -16.29 -54.62 9.29
C PRO A 887 -14.81 -55.05 9.19
N ASP A 888 -14.41 -56.01 10.03
CA ASP A 888 -13.12 -56.73 10.03
C ASP A 888 -11.85 -55.85 9.99
N VAL A 889 -11.57 -55.10 11.06
CA VAL A 889 -10.36 -54.26 11.12
C VAL A 889 -9.51 -54.54 12.35
N SER A 890 -8.23 -54.87 12.11
CA SER A 890 -7.16 -54.98 13.12
C SER A 890 -6.79 -53.62 13.71
N GLY A 891 -6.20 -53.59 14.90
CA GLY A 891 -5.93 -52.38 15.70
C GLY A 891 -5.01 -51.28 15.13
N ASP A 892 -4.65 -51.32 13.83
CA ASP A 892 -3.72 -50.39 13.16
C ASP A 892 -4.38 -49.59 12.01
N LEU A 893 -5.69 -49.30 12.08
CA LEU A 893 -6.44 -48.66 10.98
C LEU A 893 -5.99 -47.22 10.66
N PHE A 894 -5.58 -46.45 11.67
CA PHE A 894 -5.24 -45.04 11.52
C PHE A 894 -3.77 -44.80 11.83
N GLU A 895 -3.09 -43.97 11.02
CA GLU A 895 -1.78 -43.41 11.36
C GLU A 895 -1.82 -41.90 11.19
N ILE A 896 -1.33 -41.18 12.19
CA ILE A 896 -1.28 -39.71 12.18
C ILE A 896 0.09 -39.26 11.67
N PHE A 897 0.05 -38.29 10.77
CA PHE A 897 1.19 -37.56 10.26
C PHE A 897 1.11 -36.12 10.77
N PRO A 898 2.09 -35.66 11.58
CA PRO A 898 2.13 -34.30 12.11
C PRO A 898 2.19 -33.24 10.99
N PRO A 899 1.96 -31.96 11.30
CA PRO A 899 2.18 -30.89 10.32
C PRO A 899 3.64 -30.82 9.91
N LEU A 900 3.89 -30.67 8.59
CA LEU A 900 5.26 -30.54 8.07
C LEU A 900 6.03 -29.39 8.76
N GLY A 901 7.35 -29.53 8.86
CA GLY A 901 8.21 -28.54 9.51
C GLY A 901 8.16 -28.54 11.04
N THR A 902 7.59 -29.58 11.65
CA THR A 902 7.64 -29.82 13.10
C THR A 902 8.64 -30.93 13.42
N GLU A 903 9.19 -30.97 14.63
CA GLU A 903 10.09 -32.06 15.04
C GLU A 903 9.44 -33.43 14.92
N ASP A 904 8.15 -33.57 15.27
CA ASP A 904 7.42 -34.84 15.12
C ASP A 904 7.29 -35.25 13.63
N ALA A 905 7.12 -34.29 12.72
CA ALA A 905 7.12 -34.56 11.28
C ALA A 905 8.49 -35.03 10.79
N TYR A 906 9.57 -34.39 11.25
CA TYR A 906 10.94 -34.77 10.90
C TYR A 906 11.27 -36.19 11.38
N LEU A 907 10.87 -36.55 12.60
CA LEU A 907 11.00 -37.91 13.11
C LEU A 907 10.23 -38.91 12.24
N LYS A 908 9.01 -38.57 11.81
CA LYS A 908 8.19 -39.41 10.91
C LYS A 908 8.80 -39.59 9.52
N GLN A 909 9.46 -38.55 8.99
CA GLN A 909 10.20 -38.62 7.73
C GLN A 909 11.45 -39.50 7.86
N GLU A 910 12.21 -39.35 8.95
CA GLU A 910 13.39 -40.16 9.26
C GLU A 910 13.02 -41.65 9.47
N GLU A 911 11.91 -41.95 10.14
CA GLU A 911 11.33 -43.30 10.26
C GLU A 911 11.07 -43.96 8.89
N ARG A 912 10.86 -43.14 7.87
CA ARG A 912 10.62 -43.55 6.47
C ARG A 912 11.87 -43.46 5.59
N ASN A 913 13.06 -43.28 6.17
CA ASN A 913 14.35 -43.14 5.49
C ASN A 913 14.47 -41.90 4.59
N ILE A 914 13.71 -40.85 4.90
CA ILE A 914 13.82 -39.55 4.22
C ILE A 914 14.86 -38.71 4.96
N VAL A 915 15.80 -38.14 4.23
CA VAL A 915 16.83 -37.26 4.81
C VAL A 915 16.24 -35.88 5.02
N VAL A 916 16.21 -35.43 6.27
CA VAL A 916 15.67 -34.12 6.64
C VAL A 916 16.77 -33.19 7.10
N ASN A 917 16.70 -31.94 6.66
CA ASN A 917 17.54 -30.86 7.18
C ASN A 917 16.65 -29.84 7.90
N ARG A 918 16.86 -29.72 9.21
CA ARG A 918 16.08 -28.83 10.09
C ARG A 918 16.39 -27.35 9.87
N ASP A 919 17.54 -27.01 9.28
CA ASP A 919 17.98 -25.63 9.06
C ASP A 919 17.53 -25.05 7.71
N VAL A 920 16.62 -25.73 6.99
CA VAL A 920 16.19 -25.34 5.64
C VAL A 920 14.87 -24.58 5.69
N PHE A 921 14.97 -23.25 5.68
CA PHE A 921 13.83 -22.32 5.59
C PHE A 921 12.99 -22.47 4.31
N THR A 922 13.52 -23.15 3.29
CA THR A 922 12.83 -23.36 2.01
C THR A 922 11.99 -24.64 1.96
N ALA A 923 12.02 -25.46 3.01
CA ALA A 923 11.22 -26.67 3.09
C ALA A 923 9.74 -26.35 3.34
N PRO A 924 8.81 -27.13 2.80
CA PRO A 924 7.39 -26.94 3.06
C PRO A 924 7.07 -27.22 4.54
N THR A 925 6.18 -26.40 5.10
CA THR A 925 5.65 -26.54 6.47
C THR A 925 4.15 -26.83 6.43
N GLY A 926 3.55 -27.09 7.60
CA GLY A 926 2.10 -27.21 7.78
C GLY A 926 1.31 -26.03 7.21
N LYS A 927 1.95 -24.86 7.06
CA LYS A 927 1.36 -23.65 6.49
C LYS A 927 1.79 -23.42 5.04
N THR A 928 3.10 -23.44 4.75
CA THR A 928 3.59 -23.13 3.40
C THR A 928 3.30 -24.24 2.40
N GLY A 929 3.11 -25.49 2.86
CA GLY A 929 2.89 -26.67 2.04
C GLY A 929 1.69 -26.58 1.09
N VAL A 930 0.67 -25.77 1.42
CA VAL A 930 -0.45 -25.46 0.51
C VAL A 930 0.07 -24.84 -0.78
N ALA A 931 0.90 -23.81 -0.69
CA ALA A 931 1.43 -23.09 -1.86
C ALA A 931 2.35 -24.00 -2.71
N PHE A 932 3.14 -24.88 -2.08
CA PHE A 932 3.93 -25.91 -2.78
C PHE A 932 3.04 -26.90 -3.54
N GLY A 933 1.99 -27.40 -2.87
CA GLY A 933 1.03 -28.31 -3.49
C GLY A 933 0.26 -27.69 -4.65
N LEU A 934 0.01 -26.38 -4.63
CA LEU A 934 -0.57 -25.65 -5.77
C LEU A 934 0.33 -25.71 -7.00
N VAL A 935 1.62 -25.49 -6.83
CA VAL A 935 2.58 -25.58 -7.95
C VAL A 935 2.56 -27.01 -8.51
N GLN A 936 2.61 -28.04 -7.67
CA GLN A 936 2.60 -29.44 -8.10
C GLN A 936 1.28 -29.85 -8.82
N SER A 937 0.15 -29.32 -8.36
CA SER A 937 -1.19 -29.65 -8.85
C SER A 937 -1.74 -28.75 -9.96
N ARG A 938 -0.96 -27.74 -10.38
CA ARG A 938 -1.32 -26.81 -11.45
C ARG A 938 -1.64 -27.55 -12.75
N LYS A 939 -2.37 -26.90 -13.65
CA LYS A 939 -2.57 -27.44 -15.01
C LYS A 939 -1.21 -27.53 -15.73
N GLY A 940 -0.78 -28.76 -16.01
CA GLY A 940 0.54 -29.05 -16.60
C GLY A 940 1.60 -29.47 -15.58
N GLY A 941 1.28 -29.48 -14.27
CA GLY A 941 2.10 -30.08 -13.23
C GLY A 941 2.04 -31.62 -13.23
N ASN A 942 2.72 -32.23 -12.26
CA ASN A 942 2.91 -33.67 -12.17
C ASN A 942 1.80 -34.41 -11.39
N VAL A 943 0.90 -33.69 -10.74
CA VAL A 943 -0.21 -34.28 -9.98
C VAL A 943 -1.56 -33.88 -10.57
N LYS A 944 -2.42 -34.86 -10.83
CA LYS A 944 -3.79 -34.62 -11.27
C LYS A 944 -4.74 -34.60 -10.07
N VAL A 945 -5.57 -33.56 -9.99
CA VAL A 945 -6.64 -33.46 -9.00
C VAL A 945 -7.98 -33.86 -9.62
N ILE A 946 -8.72 -34.75 -8.96
CA ILE A 946 -10.09 -35.13 -9.31
C ILE A 946 -10.98 -34.82 -8.11
N ASP A 947 -11.81 -33.79 -8.26
CA ASP A 947 -12.83 -33.41 -7.29
C ASP A 947 -14.14 -34.14 -7.59
N ARG A 948 -14.53 -35.07 -6.71
CA ARG A 948 -15.82 -35.78 -6.79
C ARG A 948 -16.90 -35.13 -5.90
N ASN A 949 -16.60 -34.04 -5.19
CA ASN A 949 -17.57 -33.29 -4.41
C ASN A 949 -18.44 -32.35 -5.25
N MET A 950 -18.03 -32.02 -6.48
CA MET A 950 -18.78 -31.18 -7.40
C MET A 950 -19.61 -32.01 -8.40
N GLU A 951 -20.93 -31.78 -8.45
CA GLU A 951 -21.81 -32.34 -9.48
C GLU A 951 -22.19 -31.21 -10.46
N ASN A 952 -21.77 -31.31 -11.73
CA ASN A 952 -21.96 -30.26 -12.75
C ASN A 952 -21.44 -28.87 -12.34
N ASP A 953 -20.25 -28.77 -11.73
CA ASP A 953 -19.64 -27.51 -11.21
C ASP A 953 -20.42 -26.84 -10.05
N VAL A 954 -21.43 -27.49 -9.48
CA VAL A 954 -22.20 -26.97 -8.35
C VAL A 954 -21.79 -27.70 -7.07
N LEU A 955 -21.50 -26.94 -6.02
CA LEU A 955 -21.29 -27.49 -4.67
C LEU A 955 -22.56 -28.19 -4.18
N LYS A 956 -22.42 -29.22 -3.34
CA LYS A 956 -23.55 -29.84 -2.64
C LYS A 956 -24.23 -28.88 -1.67
N PHE A 957 -25.42 -29.24 -1.21
CA PHE A 957 -26.15 -28.45 -0.21
C PHE A 957 -25.34 -28.40 1.09
N LYS A 958 -25.17 -27.20 1.66
CA LYS A 958 -24.25 -26.94 2.78
C LYS A 958 -24.76 -27.48 4.11
N TYR A 959 -26.05 -27.74 4.24
CA TYR A 959 -26.69 -27.97 5.52
C TYR A 959 -27.43 -29.30 5.57
N PHE A 960 -27.49 -29.90 6.75
CA PHE A 960 -28.58 -30.79 7.11
C PHE A 960 -29.80 -29.92 7.42
N LEU A 961 -30.94 -30.24 6.83
CA LEU A 961 -32.22 -29.58 7.11
C LEU A 961 -33.14 -30.55 7.83
N GLY A 962 -33.82 -30.09 8.87
CA GLY A 962 -34.64 -30.97 9.69
C GLY A 962 -35.57 -30.26 10.67
N MET A 963 -36.07 -31.06 11.60
CA MET A 963 -37.04 -30.64 12.62
C MET A 963 -36.56 -30.94 14.03
N GLY A 964 -37.02 -30.14 14.99
CA GLY A 964 -36.81 -30.40 16.41
C GLY A 964 -37.82 -31.42 16.94
N LYS A 965 -37.36 -32.54 17.48
CA LYS A 965 -38.22 -33.55 18.12
C LYS A 965 -37.63 -34.00 19.44
N LYS A 966 -38.35 -33.74 20.54
CA LYS A 966 -37.93 -34.06 21.93
C LYS A 966 -36.53 -33.51 22.28
N GLY A 967 -36.24 -32.28 21.86
CA GLY A 967 -34.95 -31.62 22.11
C GLY A 967 -33.80 -32.08 21.21
N LYS A 968 -34.05 -32.96 20.24
CA LYS A 968 -33.06 -33.47 19.28
C LYS A 968 -33.36 -33.03 17.85
N PHE A 969 -32.31 -32.78 17.08
CA PHE A 969 -32.39 -32.53 15.65
C PHE A 969 -32.67 -33.83 14.90
N LYS A 970 -33.69 -33.82 14.04
CA LYS A 970 -34.06 -34.93 13.15
C LYS A 970 -33.93 -34.48 11.71
N THR A 971 -32.99 -35.07 11.00
CA THR A 971 -32.67 -34.76 9.60
C THR A 971 -33.81 -35.20 8.69
N VAL A 972 -34.20 -34.31 7.76
CA VAL A 972 -35.17 -34.55 6.69
C VAL A 972 -34.49 -34.50 5.33
N ILE A 973 -33.56 -33.54 5.14
CA ILE A 973 -32.72 -33.42 3.94
C ILE A 973 -31.26 -33.48 4.39
N ASP A 974 -30.50 -34.40 3.78
CA ASP A 974 -29.04 -34.54 3.92
C ASP A 974 -28.31 -33.68 2.87
N GLN A 975 -27.05 -33.34 3.12
CA GLN A 975 -26.16 -32.67 2.18
C GLN A 975 -25.96 -33.46 0.88
N GLU A 976 -26.14 -34.79 0.93
CA GLU A 976 -26.03 -35.69 -0.23
C GLU A 976 -27.32 -35.77 -1.09
N ASP A 977 -28.43 -35.18 -0.62
CA ASP A 977 -29.66 -35.16 -1.40
C ASP A 977 -29.52 -34.27 -2.64
N LYS A 978 -30.09 -34.73 -3.75
CA LYS A 978 -30.04 -33.99 -5.02
C LYS A 978 -30.90 -32.75 -4.97
N TYR A 979 -30.43 -31.70 -5.62
CA TYR A 979 -31.20 -30.48 -5.81
C TYR A 979 -32.51 -30.72 -6.56
N ASN A 980 -33.47 -29.85 -6.28
CA ASN A 980 -34.78 -29.75 -6.92
C ASN A 980 -35.73 -30.93 -6.66
N ILE A 981 -35.49 -31.73 -5.61
CA ILE A 981 -36.38 -32.79 -5.15
C ILE A 981 -37.24 -32.30 -3.98
N TRP A 982 -38.56 -32.45 -4.08
CA TRP A 982 -39.49 -32.09 -2.99
C TRP A 982 -39.51 -33.17 -1.90
N HIS A 983 -39.29 -32.75 -0.65
CA HIS A 983 -39.40 -33.58 0.54
C HIS A 983 -40.61 -33.13 1.37
N LEU A 984 -41.44 -34.08 1.78
CA LEU A 984 -42.51 -33.84 2.75
C LEU A 984 -41.88 -33.39 4.08
N PHE A 985 -42.31 -32.23 4.60
CA PHE A 985 -41.71 -31.65 5.82
C PHE A 985 -42.64 -31.71 7.04
N ILE A 986 -43.79 -31.03 6.97
CA ILE A 986 -44.77 -30.95 8.06
C ILE A 986 -46.17 -30.68 7.48
N ASP A 987 -47.24 -30.86 8.25
CA ASP A 987 -48.59 -30.48 7.85
C ASP A 987 -48.74 -28.96 7.67
N ALA A 988 -49.72 -28.54 6.86
CA ALA A 988 -49.99 -27.13 6.56
C ALA A 988 -51.14 -26.55 7.39
N SER A 989 -51.41 -27.07 8.59
CA SER A 989 -52.53 -26.65 9.46
C SER A 989 -52.29 -25.31 10.18
N GLU A 990 -51.04 -24.83 10.23
CA GLU A 990 -50.66 -23.60 10.91
C GLU A 990 -49.91 -22.66 9.96
N GLU A 991 -50.14 -21.34 10.10
CA GLU A 991 -49.48 -20.33 9.25
C GLU A 991 -47.95 -20.33 9.41
N ASP A 992 -47.47 -20.57 10.63
CA ASP A 992 -46.06 -20.44 10.99
C ASP A 992 -45.46 -21.82 11.30
N PHE A 993 -44.28 -22.09 10.75
CA PHE A 993 -43.52 -23.30 11.06
C PHE A 993 -42.04 -22.98 11.26
N GLU A 994 -41.32 -23.91 11.89
CA GLU A 994 -39.89 -23.77 12.15
C GLU A 994 -39.10 -24.84 11.40
N ILE A 995 -38.03 -24.40 10.75
CA ILE A 995 -37.00 -25.28 10.24
C ILE A 995 -35.75 -25.16 11.11
N TYR A 996 -35.03 -26.26 11.20
CA TYR A 996 -33.73 -26.32 11.86
C TYR A 996 -32.69 -26.75 10.84
N TYR A 997 -31.49 -26.18 10.91
CA TYR A 997 -30.42 -26.51 9.99
C TYR A 997 -29.03 -26.37 10.60
N THR A 998 -28.08 -27.17 10.13
CA THR A 998 -26.70 -27.13 10.61
C THR A 998 -25.74 -27.69 9.56
N SER A 999 -24.48 -27.26 9.58
CA SER A 999 -23.41 -27.87 8.79
C SER A 999 -22.67 -28.99 9.54
N LEU A 1000 -23.06 -29.26 10.80
CA LEU A 1000 -22.37 -30.25 11.64
C LEU A 1000 -22.67 -31.69 11.18
N PRO A 1001 -21.65 -32.52 10.90
CA PRO A 1001 -21.81 -33.92 10.48
C PRO A 1001 -22.60 -34.78 11.46
N GLU A 1002 -22.52 -34.50 12.77
CA GLU A 1002 -23.25 -35.21 13.84
C GLU A 1002 -24.78 -35.20 13.61
N ALA A 1003 -25.29 -34.23 12.84
CA ALA A 1003 -26.71 -34.15 12.48
C ALA A 1003 -27.25 -35.43 11.82
N SER A 1004 -26.42 -36.14 11.04
CA SER A 1004 -26.77 -37.42 10.40
C SER A 1004 -27.17 -38.52 11.41
N THR A 1005 -26.67 -38.46 12.64
CA THR A 1005 -26.99 -39.45 13.71
C THR A 1005 -28.41 -39.30 14.26
N ASN A 1006 -29.09 -38.19 13.97
CA ASN A 1006 -30.36 -37.80 14.59
C ASN A 1006 -30.29 -37.66 16.13
N GLN A 1007 -29.10 -37.53 16.73
CA GLN A 1007 -28.90 -37.37 18.18
C GLN A 1007 -28.39 -35.98 18.59
N LEU A 1008 -28.05 -35.13 17.61
CA LEU A 1008 -27.57 -33.78 17.84
C LEU A 1008 -28.60 -32.97 18.65
N ASP A 1009 -28.13 -32.26 19.68
CA ASP A 1009 -28.98 -31.39 20.48
C ASP A 1009 -29.51 -30.23 19.64
N ILE A 1010 -30.82 -29.97 19.73
CA ILE A 1010 -31.47 -28.91 18.95
C ILE A 1010 -30.95 -27.50 19.28
N LYS A 1011 -30.31 -27.32 20.44
CA LYS A 1011 -29.68 -26.04 20.81
C LYS A 1011 -28.40 -25.74 20.04
N GLN A 1012 -27.80 -26.74 19.41
CA GLN A 1012 -26.54 -26.59 18.64
C GLN A 1012 -26.78 -26.31 17.16
N VAL A 1013 -28.03 -26.13 16.73
CA VAL A 1013 -28.38 -25.92 15.32
C VAL A 1013 -29.07 -24.58 15.12
N GLN A 1014 -28.98 -24.03 13.91
CA GLN A 1014 -29.66 -22.80 13.55
C GLN A 1014 -31.16 -23.04 13.39
N ARG A 1015 -31.97 -22.07 13.81
CA ARG A 1015 -33.43 -22.11 13.70
C ARG A 1015 -33.92 -20.97 12.82
N LYS A 1016 -34.82 -21.27 11.89
CA LYS A 1016 -35.49 -20.26 11.06
C LYS A 1016 -36.99 -20.47 11.10
N LYS A 1017 -37.70 -19.39 11.43
CA LYS A 1017 -39.16 -19.33 11.40
C LYS A 1017 -39.61 -18.95 9.98
N LEU A 1018 -40.51 -19.72 9.41
CA LEU A 1018 -41.09 -19.54 8.08
C LEU A 1018 -42.61 -19.45 8.17
N ARG A 1019 -43.24 -18.92 7.12
CA ARG A 1019 -44.68 -18.70 7.06
C ARG A 1019 -45.26 -19.12 5.73
N ILE A 1020 -46.40 -19.80 5.73
CA ILE A 1020 -47.18 -20.14 4.53
C ILE A 1020 -48.34 -19.16 4.36
N GLU A 1021 -48.71 -18.87 3.11
CA GLU A 1021 -49.88 -18.04 2.79
C GLU A 1021 -51.19 -18.84 2.72
N HIS A 1022 -51.09 -20.14 2.47
CA HIS A 1022 -52.23 -21.04 2.34
C HIS A 1022 -52.20 -22.09 3.45
N VAL A 1023 -53.15 -21.99 4.39
CA VAL A 1023 -53.31 -22.94 5.51
C VAL A 1023 -54.44 -23.90 5.18
N ASP A 1024 -54.14 -25.20 5.23
CA ASP A 1024 -55.10 -26.28 4.97
C ASP A 1024 -54.74 -27.52 5.81
N ASP A 1025 -55.67 -27.95 6.67
CA ASP A 1025 -55.53 -29.11 7.56
C ASP A 1025 -55.33 -30.44 6.81
N SER A 1026 -55.65 -30.49 5.52
CA SER A 1026 -55.52 -31.67 4.66
C SER A 1026 -54.29 -31.65 3.75
N ALA A 1027 -53.55 -30.53 3.70
CA ALA A 1027 -52.36 -30.37 2.88
C ALA A 1027 -51.06 -30.42 3.70
N PHE A 1028 -49.94 -30.47 3.00
CA PHE A 1028 -48.60 -30.50 3.60
C PHE A 1028 -47.67 -29.44 3.03
N ILE A 1029 -46.68 -29.08 3.84
CA ILE A 1029 -45.55 -28.26 3.44
C ILE A 1029 -44.46 -29.18 2.90
N TYR A 1030 -44.03 -28.91 1.66
CA TYR A 1030 -42.89 -29.55 1.02
C TYR A 1030 -41.72 -28.59 0.96
N ILE A 1031 -40.51 -29.10 1.14
CA ILE A 1031 -39.26 -28.35 1.04
C ILE A 1031 -38.31 -29.02 0.05
N ARG A 1032 -37.61 -28.23 -0.76
CA ARG A 1032 -36.51 -28.70 -1.62
C ARG A 1032 -35.30 -27.78 -1.51
N THR A 1033 -34.13 -28.31 -1.81
CA THR A 1033 -32.90 -27.53 -1.96
C THR A 1033 -32.74 -27.12 -3.42
N VAL A 1034 -32.24 -25.91 -3.69
CA VAL A 1034 -32.03 -25.41 -5.08
C VAL A 1034 -30.63 -24.85 -5.34
N SER A 1035 -29.90 -24.49 -4.29
CA SER A 1035 -28.49 -24.10 -4.37
C SER A 1035 -27.81 -24.38 -3.01
N PRO A 1036 -26.47 -24.21 -2.86
CA PRO A 1036 -25.73 -24.59 -1.65
C PRO A 1036 -26.31 -24.06 -0.33
N SER A 1037 -26.97 -22.91 -0.34
CA SER A 1037 -27.57 -22.30 0.85
C SER A 1037 -29.04 -21.97 0.70
N VAL A 1038 -29.69 -22.35 -0.41
CA VAL A 1038 -31.07 -21.96 -0.69
C VAL A 1038 -32.01 -23.14 -0.71
N ILE A 1039 -33.14 -22.94 -0.03
CA ILE A 1039 -34.29 -23.83 -0.06
C ILE A 1039 -35.50 -23.14 -0.68
N GLU A 1040 -36.42 -23.94 -1.16
CA GLU A 1040 -37.76 -23.52 -1.56
C GLU A 1040 -38.78 -24.33 -0.78
N TYR A 1041 -39.91 -23.71 -0.42
CA TYR A 1041 -41.03 -24.40 0.21
C TYR A 1041 -42.36 -24.04 -0.44
N VAL A 1042 -43.31 -24.97 -0.39
CA VAL A 1042 -44.63 -24.85 -1.01
C VAL A 1042 -45.67 -25.69 -0.27
N VAL A 1043 -46.94 -25.32 -0.36
CA VAL A 1043 -48.07 -26.11 0.15
C VAL A 1043 -48.70 -26.91 -0.99
N ALA A 1044 -48.90 -28.20 -0.78
CA ALA A 1044 -49.53 -29.08 -1.76
C ALA A 1044 -50.21 -30.31 -1.10
N ASP A 1045 -51.17 -30.90 -1.80
CA ASP A 1045 -51.66 -32.24 -1.47
C ASP A 1045 -50.63 -33.31 -1.85
N GLU A 1046 -50.65 -34.44 -1.14
CA GLU A 1046 -49.70 -35.55 -1.34
C GLU A 1046 -49.70 -36.10 -2.76
N ASP A 1047 -50.86 -36.23 -3.40
CA ASP A 1047 -50.97 -36.73 -4.78
C ASP A 1047 -50.63 -35.67 -5.85
N SER A 1048 -50.68 -34.38 -5.48
CA SER A 1048 -50.57 -33.25 -6.40
C SER A 1048 -49.12 -32.79 -6.62
N ILE A 1049 -48.24 -32.97 -5.63
CA ILE A 1049 -46.84 -32.53 -5.67
C ILE A 1049 -46.05 -33.14 -6.83
N VAL A 1050 -46.31 -34.41 -7.17
CA VAL A 1050 -45.63 -35.16 -8.25
C VAL A 1050 -45.92 -34.54 -9.63
N ASN A 1051 -47.07 -33.88 -9.77
CA ASN A 1051 -47.49 -33.22 -11.00
C ASN A 1051 -47.18 -31.71 -11.01
N ASN A 1052 -46.42 -31.21 -10.03
CA ASN A 1052 -46.14 -29.79 -9.82
C ASN A 1052 -47.40 -28.93 -9.70
N VAL A 1053 -48.46 -29.47 -9.08
CA VAL A 1053 -49.67 -28.73 -8.75
C VAL A 1053 -49.58 -28.33 -7.28
N TYR A 1054 -49.62 -27.02 -7.03
CA TYR A 1054 -49.41 -26.44 -5.71
C TYR A 1054 -50.62 -25.62 -5.27
N LEU A 1055 -50.87 -25.57 -3.96
CA LEU A 1055 -51.90 -24.76 -3.34
C LEU A 1055 -51.39 -23.35 -2.96
N SER A 1056 -50.07 -23.16 -2.95
CA SER A 1056 -49.42 -21.86 -2.72
C SER A 1056 -48.37 -21.56 -3.80
N GLU A 1057 -47.93 -20.31 -3.89
CA GLU A 1057 -46.71 -19.99 -4.64
C GLU A 1057 -45.47 -20.60 -3.97
N ILE A 1058 -44.46 -20.90 -4.78
CA ILE A 1058 -43.17 -21.38 -4.28
C ILE A 1058 -42.45 -20.21 -3.61
N THR A 1059 -42.13 -20.37 -2.33
CA THR A 1059 -41.39 -19.37 -1.57
C THR A 1059 -39.92 -19.78 -1.45
N LYS A 1060 -39.01 -18.87 -1.80
CA LYS A 1060 -37.56 -19.09 -1.78
C LYS A 1060 -36.92 -18.50 -0.52
N VAL A 1061 -36.05 -19.26 0.13
CA VAL A 1061 -35.40 -18.88 1.38
C VAL A 1061 -33.90 -19.17 1.34
N GLU A 1062 -33.10 -18.13 1.54
CA GLU A 1062 -31.66 -18.24 1.76
C GLU A 1062 -31.38 -18.58 3.24
N LEU A 1063 -30.59 -19.62 3.50
CA LEU A 1063 -30.04 -19.99 4.81
C LEU A 1063 -28.66 -19.37 5.00
N SER A 1064 -28.28 -19.06 6.25
CA SER A 1064 -27.06 -18.30 6.60
C SER A 1064 -26.18 -19.05 7.59
#